data_AF-A8H538-F1
#
_entry.id   AF-A8H538-F1
#
_cell.length_a   1.000
_cell.length_b   1.000
_cell.length_c   1.000
_cell.angle_alpha   90.00
_cell.angle_beta   90.00
_cell.angle_gamma   90.00
#
_symmetry.space_group_name_H-M   'P 1'
#
loop_
_entity.id
_entity.type
_entity.pdbx_description
1 polymer ?
#
loop_
_entity_poly.entity_id
_entity_poly.type
_entity_poly.pdbx_seq_one_letter_code
_entity_poly.pdbx_strand_id
1 'polypeptide(L)'
;MLTLLEQIDKGTLWRSHGGVHPPELKNLSNKTTISELPLASQFVLPLTQVGDSALLTVKVGDRVLKGQSLTSGTSFAYSPVHAPTSGVISQIQPMPSNHPSGIAVLSCVIDADGLDESVEILTADVASLSNQEILSKIQQAGIAGLGGAAFPTHIKLSPASDIELVIINGIECEPYITSDDRLMREHSDDILAGIAIIHKLLKPKRIIIAIEDNKPEAIEAMQHALNRSELVTDSARITAVPTKYPSGGEKQLIQILTGQEVPSGSIPAQLGMLVQNVGTAYAIHDAVSNGHALTRRVVTVTGLNSQTPGNYWVPIGTPVSHILKQLGFNGDLATDKVIIGGPMMGHSLPDISAPVLKGTNCVLLPSSEEIAPEQPEKPCIRCGECAVVCPSLLLPQQLFWHAKAEEYDKASSFNLHDCIECGCCSFVCPSDIPLVEYYRIAKSAIRTQTEEKKQADFAKQRFEARLQRLEEEKLAREAKAKEAAERRKGSMSSGDRDAVAEAMARIKAKKAADSQQAEVTASAEAPSDKKAQVAAAIARAKAKKSTTNTEMNTVDDSAESSATDKKAQIAAAIARAKAKKAAQADTTNTTEESEASGLDKGEAREAPVEMPVEIQANNKKAQIAAAIARAKAKKAAQAEKAQTSNSVNSETLEHETSESVPAEDAKKARIAAAVAKAKAKKLALTTEVQAAKTQTIDAQSIEAKASETIDSEISEPLPAEDAKKARIAAAVAKAKAKKLALTTDVKTVEAQAAETQTIGAQSVEAKASEAQAIKPIDSKAVDSDTSETDFSEPLSAEDAKKARIAAAVAKAKAKKMQQKLQEKE
;
A
#
# COMPACT_ATOMS: atom_id res chain seq x y z
N MET A 1 -7.60 1.03 43.03
CA MET A 1 -6.89 1.82 42.00
C MET A 1 -7.95 2.46 41.13
N LEU A 2 -7.69 3.63 40.53
CA LEU A 2 -8.63 4.24 39.59
C LEU A 2 -8.69 3.40 38.30
N THR A 3 -9.85 3.26 37.66
CA THR A 3 -9.93 2.67 36.31
C THR A 3 -9.27 3.59 35.27
N LEU A 4 -9.03 3.09 34.04
CA LEU A 4 -8.47 3.92 32.97
C LEU A 4 -9.37 5.11 32.65
N LEU A 5 -10.70 4.89 32.61
CA LEU A 5 -11.67 5.96 32.35
C LEU A 5 -11.69 6.98 33.48
N GLU A 6 -11.60 6.57 34.76
CA GLU A 6 -11.45 7.51 35.89
C GLU A 6 -10.14 8.31 35.87
N GLN A 7 -9.06 7.76 35.29
CA GLN A 7 -7.80 8.48 35.12
C GLN A 7 -7.90 9.51 33.97
N ILE A 8 -8.58 9.16 32.88
CA ILE A 8 -8.97 10.06 31.78
C ILE A 8 -9.89 11.17 32.28
N ASP A 9 -10.89 10.85 33.11
CA ASP A 9 -11.84 11.82 33.69
C ASP A 9 -11.15 12.83 34.61
N LYS A 10 -10.01 12.46 35.21
CA LYS A 10 -9.13 13.38 35.95
C LYS A 10 -8.15 14.18 35.08
N GLY A 11 -8.13 13.96 33.77
CA GLY A 11 -7.16 14.61 32.86
C GLY A 11 -5.73 14.12 33.08
N THR A 12 -5.54 12.87 33.50
CA THR A 12 -4.21 12.27 33.64
C THR A 12 -3.53 12.22 32.26
N LEU A 13 -2.26 12.62 32.20
CA LEU A 13 -1.42 12.51 31.00
C LEU A 13 -0.20 11.65 31.28
N TRP A 14 0.17 10.84 30.29
CA TRP A 14 1.31 9.93 30.33
C TRP A 14 2.44 10.45 29.44
N ARG A 15 3.68 10.06 29.75
CA ARG A 15 4.86 10.45 28.97
C ARG A 15 5.06 9.48 27.81
N SER A 16 4.96 9.98 26.59
CA SER A 16 5.45 9.27 25.40
C SER A 16 6.97 9.36 25.26
N HIS A 17 7.57 8.36 24.60
CA HIS A 17 8.99 8.34 24.29
C HIS A 17 9.31 9.10 22.99
N GLY A 18 10.56 9.56 22.85
CA GLY A 18 11.04 10.23 21.65
C GLY A 18 10.38 11.58 21.37
N GLY A 19 10.43 12.01 20.11
CA GLY A 19 9.93 13.31 19.65
C GLY A 19 10.90 14.48 19.87
N VAL A 20 10.58 15.62 19.26
CA VAL A 20 11.38 16.85 19.21
C VAL A 20 10.48 18.09 19.35
N HIS A 21 11.10 19.26 19.55
CA HIS A 21 10.43 20.56 19.62
C HIS A 21 11.00 21.49 18.52
N PRO A 22 10.52 21.38 17.27
CA PRO A 22 10.92 22.29 16.19
C PRO A 22 10.28 23.67 16.40
N PRO A 23 10.84 24.75 15.82
CA PRO A 23 10.19 26.07 15.82
C PRO A 23 8.82 26.01 15.16
N GLU A 24 7.78 26.52 15.84
CA GLU A 24 6.38 26.27 15.43
C GLU A 24 5.97 27.04 14.16
N LEU A 25 6.43 28.29 14.02
CA LEU A 25 6.26 29.16 12.84
C LEU A 25 4.81 29.41 12.35
N LYS A 26 3.81 29.02 13.15
CA LYS A 26 2.37 29.21 12.91
C LYS A 26 1.92 30.68 12.77
N ASN A 27 2.72 31.63 13.25
CA ASN A 27 2.41 33.07 13.28
C ASN A 27 2.25 33.75 11.90
N LEU A 28 2.58 33.08 10.80
CA LEU A 28 2.34 33.56 9.44
C LEU A 28 0.88 33.36 9.01
N SER A 29 0.30 32.19 9.32
CA SER A 29 -0.99 31.73 8.79
C SER A 29 -2.16 31.79 9.78
N ASN A 30 -1.90 31.89 11.09
CA ASN A 30 -2.94 31.82 12.13
C ASN A 30 -3.72 33.13 12.38
N LYS A 31 -3.32 34.24 11.75
CA LYS A 31 -3.81 35.61 12.06
C LYS A 31 -5.11 36.01 11.36
N THR A 32 -5.51 35.27 10.33
CA THR A 32 -6.68 35.54 9.49
C THR A 32 -7.72 34.44 9.66
N THR A 33 -8.98 34.76 9.38
CA THR A 33 -10.07 33.78 9.26
C THR A 33 -9.90 32.92 8.02
N ILE A 34 -10.50 31.74 8.01
CA ILE A 34 -10.51 30.86 6.83
C ILE A 34 -11.21 31.62 5.69
N SER A 35 -10.53 31.68 4.54
CA SER A 35 -10.99 32.42 3.36
C SER A 35 -11.34 31.48 2.21
N GLU A 36 -12.33 31.81 1.38
CA GLU A 36 -12.60 31.05 0.15
C GLU A 36 -11.49 31.33 -0.88
N LEU A 37 -10.94 30.28 -1.51
CA LEU A 37 -10.07 30.46 -2.67
C LEU A 37 -10.92 30.57 -3.95
N PRO A 38 -10.75 31.62 -4.79
CA PRO A 38 -11.40 31.70 -6.09
C PRO A 38 -11.21 30.43 -6.93
N LEU A 39 -12.27 30.00 -7.63
CA LEU A 39 -12.27 28.76 -8.41
C LEU A 39 -11.19 28.75 -9.50
N ALA A 40 -10.56 27.59 -9.69
CA ALA A 40 -9.68 27.35 -10.83
C ALA A 40 -10.51 27.20 -12.12
N SER A 41 -9.92 27.51 -13.27
CA SER A 41 -10.54 27.23 -14.57
C SER A 41 -10.55 25.74 -14.93
N GLN A 42 -9.72 24.93 -14.24
CA GLN A 42 -9.59 23.49 -14.46
C GLN A 42 -9.24 22.78 -13.16
N PHE A 43 -9.81 21.60 -12.95
CA PHE A 43 -9.58 20.73 -11.79
C PHE A 43 -9.12 19.34 -12.25
N VAL A 44 -8.17 18.74 -11.52
CA VAL A 44 -7.60 17.41 -11.80
C VAL A 44 -7.88 16.48 -10.63
N LEU A 45 -8.65 15.41 -10.87
CA LEU A 45 -9.14 14.50 -9.83
C LEU A 45 -8.58 13.08 -10.03
N PRO A 46 -7.58 12.64 -9.23
CA PRO A 46 -7.03 11.29 -9.34
C PRO A 46 -8.04 10.20 -8.98
N LEU A 47 -8.14 9.20 -9.86
CA LEU A 47 -9.11 8.11 -9.82
C LEU A 47 -8.47 6.80 -9.32
N THR A 48 -7.71 6.87 -8.22
CA THR A 48 -6.84 5.78 -7.73
C THR A 48 -7.54 4.44 -7.44
N GLN A 49 -8.87 4.42 -7.27
CA GLN A 49 -9.65 3.20 -7.04
C GLN A 49 -10.21 2.57 -8.34
N VAL A 50 -10.13 3.26 -9.48
CA VAL A 50 -10.76 2.80 -10.73
C VAL A 50 -9.97 1.65 -11.34
N GLY A 51 -10.66 0.54 -11.63
CA GLY A 51 -10.08 -0.71 -12.10
C GLY A 51 -9.96 -1.78 -11.00
N ASP A 52 -9.56 -1.38 -9.78
CA ASP A 52 -9.39 -2.28 -8.63
C ASP A 52 -10.66 -2.45 -7.77
N SER A 53 -11.40 -1.36 -7.54
CA SER A 53 -12.59 -1.36 -6.67
C SER A 53 -13.70 -0.39 -7.08
N ALA A 54 -13.44 0.45 -8.09
CA ALA A 54 -14.39 1.39 -8.66
C ALA A 54 -14.48 1.29 -10.20
N LEU A 55 -15.60 1.74 -10.72
CA LEU A 55 -15.88 2.00 -12.13
C LEU A 55 -16.15 3.50 -12.30
N LEU A 56 -15.86 4.05 -13.48
CA LEU A 56 -16.18 5.43 -13.82
C LEU A 56 -17.67 5.54 -14.24
N THR A 57 -18.40 6.54 -13.74
CA THR A 57 -19.81 6.80 -14.10
C THR A 57 -19.96 7.74 -15.30
N VAL A 58 -18.89 8.47 -15.64
CA VAL A 58 -18.86 9.62 -16.55
C VAL A 58 -17.87 9.41 -17.71
N LYS A 59 -17.89 10.30 -18.70
CA LYS A 59 -17.05 10.29 -19.91
C LYS A 59 -16.57 11.69 -20.29
N VAL A 60 -15.58 11.76 -21.18
CA VAL A 60 -15.19 13.02 -21.84
C VAL A 60 -16.38 13.59 -22.61
N GLY A 61 -16.66 14.88 -22.40
CA GLY A 61 -17.80 15.61 -22.96
C GLY A 61 -19.06 15.63 -22.09
N ASP A 62 -19.14 14.84 -21.01
CA ASP A 62 -20.26 14.91 -20.07
C ASP A 62 -20.17 16.20 -19.22
N ARG A 63 -21.30 16.91 -19.05
CA ARG A 63 -21.42 17.98 -18.03
C ARG A 63 -21.60 17.34 -16.64
N VAL A 64 -20.96 17.92 -15.64
CA VAL A 64 -21.08 17.52 -14.23
C VAL A 64 -21.44 18.70 -13.33
N LEU A 65 -22.11 18.40 -12.22
CA LEU A 65 -22.47 19.36 -11.17
C LEU A 65 -21.60 19.17 -9.92
N LYS A 66 -21.40 20.24 -9.14
CA LYS A 66 -20.72 20.20 -7.84
C LYS A 66 -21.37 19.15 -6.93
N GLY A 67 -20.54 18.26 -6.38
CA GLY A 67 -20.98 17.15 -5.53
C GLY A 67 -21.46 15.90 -6.29
N GLN A 68 -21.51 15.90 -7.62
CA GLN A 68 -21.84 14.71 -8.41
C GLN A 68 -20.72 13.65 -8.31
N SER A 69 -21.08 12.38 -8.09
CA SER A 69 -20.11 11.29 -8.09
C SER A 69 -19.66 10.91 -9.50
N LEU A 70 -18.34 10.93 -9.71
CA LEU A 70 -17.65 10.56 -10.94
C LEU A 70 -17.32 9.06 -11.01
N THR A 71 -17.51 8.34 -9.89
CA THR A 71 -17.28 6.90 -9.80
C THR A 71 -18.47 6.17 -9.19
N SER A 72 -18.47 4.85 -9.31
CA SER A 72 -19.35 3.93 -8.59
C SER A 72 -18.55 2.67 -8.20
N GLY A 73 -18.94 1.97 -7.14
CA GLY A 73 -18.21 0.79 -6.68
C GLY A 73 -19.00 -0.02 -5.67
N THR A 74 -18.72 -1.32 -5.60
CA THR A 74 -19.38 -2.28 -4.70
C THR A 74 -18.42 -2.91 -3.69
N SER A 75 -17.14 -2.55 -3.74
CA SER A 75 -16.14 -2.95 -2.75
C SER A 75 -16.41 -2.30 -1.40
N PHE A 76 -16.25 -3.04 -0.29
CA PHE A 76 -16.35 -2.46 1.06
C PHE A 76 -15.36 -1.29 1.28
N ALA A 77 -14.20 -1.35 0.61
CA ALA A 77 -13.17 -0.32 0.64
C ALA A 77 -13.46 0.91 -0.27
N TYR A 78 -14.55 0.89 -1.04
CA TYR A 78 -14.88 1.93 -2.00
C TYR A 78 -15.24 3.26 -1.31
N SER A 79 -14.65 4.35 -1.81
CA SER A 79 -15.00 5.72 -1.46
C SER A 79 -15.13 6.53 -2.76
N PRO A 80 -16.27 7.19 -3.03
CA PRO A 80 -16.45 7.96 -4.25
C PRO A 80 -15.53 9.18 -4.37
N VAL A 81 -15.38 9.60 -5.62
CA VAL A 81 -14.69 10.82 -6.05
C VAL A 81 -15.73 11.71 -6.71
N HIS A 82 -15.81 12.97 -6.29
CA HIS A 82 -16.86 13.91 -6.67
C HIS A 82 -16.31 15.09 -7.46
N ALA A 83 -17.14 15.71 -8.29
CA ALA A 83 -16.80 16.99 -8.92
C ALA A 83 -16.78 18.12 -7.86
N PRO A 84 -15.70 18.93 -7.79
CA PRO A 84 -15.56 20.02 -6.82
C PRO A 84 -16.38 21.27 -7.15
N THR A 85 -16.81 21.41 -8.40
CA THR A 85 -17.59 22.51 -8.98
C THR A 85 -18.35 22.00 -10.21
N SER A 86 -19.19 22.83 -10.84
CA SER A 86 -19.82 22.52 -12.14
C SER A 86 -18.87 22.74 -13.32
N GLY A 87 -19.04 21.94 -14.37
CA GLY A 87 -18.20 22.04 -15.56
C GLY A 87 -18.38 20.88 -16.54
N VAL A 88 -17.43 20.75 -17.46
CA VAL A 88 -17.41 19.66 -18.46
C VAL A 88 -16.14 18.84 -18.30
N ILE A 89 -16.27 17.52 -18.40
CA ILE A 89 -15.10 16.63 -18.38
C ILE A 89 -14.35 16.76 -19.70
N SER A 90 -13.21 17.43 -19.67
CA SER A 90 -12.39 17.68 -20.86
C SER A 90 -11.49 16.49 -21.21
N GLN A 91 -10.94 15.80 -20.20
CA GLN A 91 -10.00 14.68 -20.40
C GLN A 91 -10.12 13.63 -19.29
N ILE A 92 -9.85 12.36 -19.63
CA ILE A 92 -9.70 11.26 -18.65
C ILE A 92 -8.41 10.52 -19.03
N GLN A 93 -7.32 10.82 -18.34
CA GLN A 93 -5.97 10.33 -18.70
C GLN A 93 -5.02 10.32 -17.49
N PRO A 94 -3.82 9.72 -17.58
CA PRO A 94 -2.78 9.88 -16.57
C PRO A 94 -2.34 11.34 -16.46
N MET A 95 -2.48 11.93 -15.27
CA MET A 95 -2.06 13.29 -14.94
C MET A 95 -1.09 13.29 -13.74
N PRO A 96 -0.21 14.30 -13.58
CA PRO A 96 0.69 14.41 -12.44
C PRO A 96 -0.05 14.29 -11.10
N SER A 97 0.41 13.40 -10.23
CA SER A 97 -0.17 13.20 -8.90
C SER A 97 0.63 13.90 -7.82
N ASN A 98 -0.03 14.25 -6.73
CA ASN A 98 0.58 14.85 -5.55
C ASN A 98 1.28 13.77 -4.70
N HIS A 99 2.38 13.25 -5.24
CA HIS A 99 3.23 12.20 -4.69
C HIS A 99 4.70 12.61 -4.89
N PRO A 100 5.63 12.30 -3.96
CA PRO A 100 7.03 12.74 -4.04
C PRO A 100 7.75 12.42 -5.37
N SER A 101 7.35 11.35 -6.07
CA SER A 101 7.94 10.93 -7.34
C SER A 101 7.25 11.48 -8.60
N GLY A 102 6.20 12.30 -8.47
CA GLY A 102 5.47 12.88 -9.60
C GLY A 102 4.77 11.88 -10.54
N ILE A 103 4.64 10.61 -10.14
CA ILE A 103 4.05 9.54 -10.97
C ILE A 103 2.67 9.97 -11.47
N ALA A 104 2.45 9.86 -12.77
CA ALA A 104 1.16 10.16 -13.38
C ALA A 104 0.13 9.08 -13.00
N VAL A 105 -1.05 9.53 -12.55
CA VAL A 105 -2.17 8.67 -12.12
C VAL A 105 -3.39 8.97 -12.98
N LEU A 106 -4.13 7.94 -13.37
CA LEU A 106 -5.40 8.11 -14.11
C LEU A 106 -6.31 9.08 -13.37
N SER A 107 -6.67 10.19 -14.02
CA SER A 107 -7.37 11.30 -13.42
C SER A 107 -8.49 11.78 -14.33
N CYS A 108 -9.56 12.30 -13.74
CA CYS A 108 -10.58 13.08 -14.45
C CYS A 108 -10.16 14.55 -14.46
N VAL A 109 -10.17 15.19 -15.63
CA VAL A 109 -9.96 16.63 -15.78
C VAL A 109 -11.31 17.28 -16.05
N ILE A 110 -11.67 18.28 -15.26
CA ILE A 110 -12.91 19.06 -15.40
C ILE A 110 -12.52 20.50 -15.71
N ASP A 111 -13.01 21.02 -16.83
CA ASP A 111 -12.94 22.43 -17.16
C ASP A 111 -14.18 23.09 -16.55
N ALA A 112 -13.98 24.09 -15.69
CA ALA A 112 -15.07 24.69 -14.91
C ALA A 112 -15.92 25.65 -15.77
N ASP A 113 -17.24 25.60 -15.62
CA ASP A 113 -18.15 26.53 -16.32
C ASP A 113 -18.30 27.88 -15.59
N GLY A 114 -17.76 27.99 -14.37
CA GLY A 114 -17.80 29.21 -13.56
C GLY A 114 -19.14 29.48 -12.86
N LEU A 115 -20.10 28.56 -12.96
CA LEU A 115 -21.44 28.70 -12.36
C LEU A 115 -21.53 28.12 -10.94
N ASP A 116 -20.65 27.17 -10.61
CA ASP A 116 -20.60 26.42 -9.35
C ASP A 116 -21.91 25.70 -8.96
N GLU A 117 -22.72 25.34 -9.96
CA GLU A 117 -24.02 24.66 -9.80
C GLU A 117 -23.85 23.30 -9.11
N SER A 118 -24.68 23.04 -8.11
CA SER A 118 -24.65 21.81 -7.30
C SER A 118 -25.75 20.83 -7.64
N VAL A 119 -25.51 19.56 -7.31
CA VAL A 119 -26.58 18.55 -7.23
C VAL A 119 -27.61 18.94 -6.16
N GLU A 120 -28.83 18.40 -6.24
CA GLU A 120 -29.87 18.64 -5.24
C GLU A 120 -29.40 18.20 -3.84
N ILE A 121 -29.43 19.13 -2.88
CA ILE A 121 -28.87 18.95 -1.54
C ILE A 121 -29.97 18.41 -0.60
N LEU A 122 -29.88 17.10 -0.31
CA LEU A 122 -30.81 16.41 0.60
C LEU A 122 -30.31 16.45 2.05
N THR A 123 -30.63 17.56 2.72
CA THR A 123 -30.52 17.69 4.19
C THR A 123 -31.34 16.62 4.89
N ALA A 124 -30.92 16.23 6.10
CA ALA A 124 -31.63 15.21 6.89
C ALA A 124 -31.52 15.47 8.39
N ASP A 125 -32.63 15.25 9.11
CA ASP A 125 -32.59 15.16 10.57
C ASP A 125 -31.77 13.94 11.00
N VAL A 126 -30.63 14.22 11.64
CA VAL A 126 -29.71 13.21 12.18
C VAL A 126 -30.39 12.30 13.20
N ALA A 127 -31.41 12.77 13.94
CA ALA A 127 -32.12 11.95 14.92
C ALA A 127 -32.92 10.83 14.24
N SER A 128 -33.65 11.13 13.17
CA SER A 128 -34.45 10.18 12.39
C SER A 128 -33.67 9.03 11.74
N LEU A 129 -32.44 9.27 11.28
CA LEU A 129 -31.65 8.30 10.49
C LEU A 129 -31.20 7.08 11.30
N SER A 130 -31.20 5.89 10.69
CA SER A 130 -30.53 4.71 11.25
C SER A 130 -29.00 4.78 11.12
N ASN A 131 -28.28 4.00 11.93
CA ASN A 131 -26.81 3.93 11.85
C ASN A 131 -26.32 3.44 10.46
N GLN A 132 -27.10 2.63 9.73
CA GLN A 132 -26.75 2.20 8.38
C GLN A 132 -26.92 3.34 7.36
N GLU A 133 -27.97 4.15 7.47
CA GLU A 133 -28.16 5.32 6.59
C GLU A 133 -27.13 6.41 6.85
N ILE A 134 -26.73 6.62 8.10
CA ILE A 134 -25.63 7.52 8.47
C ILE A 134 -24.31 7.04 7.85
N LEU A 135 -23.94 5.77 8.02
CA LEU A 135 -22.74 5.19 7.40
C LEU A 135 -22.80 5.24 5.86
N SER A 136 -23.98 5.05 5.27
CA SER A 136 -24.21 5.19 3.83
C SER A 136 -24.02 6.64 3.37
N LYS A 137 -24.59 7.64 4.05
CA LYS A 137 -24.35 9.08 3.78
C LYS A 137 -22.85 9.42 3.85
N ILE A 138 -22.14 8.97 4.88
CA ILE A 138 -20.68 9.15 5.03
C ILE A 138 -19.90 8.49 3.88
N GLN A 139 -20.30 7.30 3.44
CA GLN A 139 -19.69 6.63 2.29
C GLN A 139 -19.99 7.36 0.98
N GLN A 140 -21.24 7.71 0.69
CA GLN A 140 -21.65 8.33 -0.58
C GLN A 140 -21.14 9.77 -0.73
N ALA A 141 -20.98 10.52 0.37
CA ALA A 141 -20.27 11.78 0.41
C ALA A 141 -18.74 11.64 0.25
N GLY A 142 -18.21 10.40 0.27
CA GLY A 142 -16.80 10.08 0.06
C GLY A 142 -15.89 10.56 1.18
N ILE A 143 -16.38 10.58 2.42
CA ILE A 143 -15.58 11.07 3.56
C ILE A 143 -14.39 10.13 3.80
N ALA A 144 -13.21 10.72 3.85
CA ALA A 144 -11.95 10.06 4.15
C ALA A 144 -11.25 10.82 5.28
N GLY A 145 -10.38 10.13 6.04
CA GLY A 145 -9.65 10.74 7.16
C GLY A 145 -8.75 11.89 6.72
N LEU A 146 -9.13 13.13 7.06
CA LEU A 146 -8.48 14.35 6.58
C LEU A 146 -7.11 14.65 7.23
N GLY A 147 -6.76 13.93 8.31
CA GLY A 147 -5.42 13.91 8.92
C GLY A 147 -4.38 13.17 8.08
N GLY A 148 -4.25 13.52 6.79
CA GLY A 148 -3.25 12.99 5.85
C GLY A 148 -3.59 11.65 5.21
N ALA A 149 -3.80 10.59 6.00
CA ALA A 149 -3.82 9.21 5.51
C ALA A 149 -5.01 8.81 4.60
N ALA A 150 -6.06 9.64 4.49
CA ALA A 150 -7.20 9.47 3.60
C ALA A 150 -7.90 8.08 3.65
N PHE A 151 -7.85 7.40 4.80
CA PHE A 151 -8.55 6.13 5.01
C PHE A 151 -10.09 6.33 4.99
N PRO A 152 -10.90 5.45 4.36
CA PRO A 152 -12.35 5.66 4.26
C PRO A 152 -13.05 5.67 5.62
N THR A 153 -13.80 6.73 5.90
CA THR A 153 -14.31 7.02 7.24
C THR A 153 -15.48 6.11 7.64
N HIS A 154 -16.31 5.67 6.69
CA HIS A 154 -17.39 4.71 6.94
C HIS A 154 -16.88 3.35 7.46
N ILE A 155 -15.70 2.92 7.02
CA ILE A 155 -15.04 1.70 7.53
C ILE A 155 -14.56 1.92 8.96
N LYS A 156 -13.92 3.07 9.24
CA LYS A 156 -13.39 3.35 10.58
C LYS A 156 -14.50 3.45 11.62
N LEU A 157 -15.65 4.02 11.25
CA LEU A 157 -16.84 4.14 12.08
C LEU A 157 -17.74 2.89 12.11
N SER A 158 -17.34 1.80 11.43
CA SER A 158 -17.99 0.49 11.49
C SER A 158 -17.01 -0.62 11.95
N PRO A 159 -16.35 -0.48 13.12
CA PRO A 159 -15.36 -1.44 13.59
C PRO A 159 -16.00 -2.79 13.96
N ALA A 160 -15.23 -3.87 13.80
CA ALA A 160 -15.63 -5.23 14.21
C ALA A 160 -15.40 -5.50 15.71
N SER A 161 -15.33 -4.45 16.54
CA SER A 161 -15.05 -4.52 17.98
C SER A 161 -15.63 -3.28 18.65
N ASP A 162 -16.21 -3.45 19.84
CA ASP A 162 -16.83 -2.37 20.59
C ASP A 162 -15.81 -1.28 20.97
N ILE A 163 -16.18 -0.01 20.81
CA ILE A 163 -15.31 1.13 21.12
C ILE A 163 -15.72 1.72 22.46
N GLU A 164 -14.85 1.61 23.46
CA GLU A 164 -15.06 2.22 24.77
C GLU A 164 -14.66 3.70 24.78
N LEU A 165 -13.65 4.07 23.99
CA LEU A 165 -13.04 5.41 23.99
C LEU A 165 -12.89 5.96 22.56
N VAL A 166 -13.48 7.12 22.30
CA VAL A 166 -13.20 7.92 21.10
C VAL A 166 -12.22 9.04 21.46
N ILE A 167 -11.21 9.24 20.63
CA ILE A 167 -10.25 10.34 20.73
C ILE A 167 -10.40 11.21 19.48
N ILE A 168 -10.87 12.43 19.65
CA ILE A 168 -10.91 13.44 18.61
C ILE A 168 -9.56 14.18 18.61
N ASN A 169 -8.84 14.07 17.50
CA ASN A 169 -7.48 14.56 17.35
C ASN A 169 -7.49 15.96 16.69
N GLY A 170 -7.28 16.99 17.50
CA GLY A 170 -6.98 18.38 17.12
C GLY A 170 -5.52 18.76 17.40
N ILE A 171 -4.61 17.78 17.47
CA ILE A 171 -3.17 18.01 17.58
C ILE A 171 -2.60 18.25 16.19
N GLU A 172 -2.10 19.46 15.98
CA GLU A 172 -1.53 19.94 14.72
C GLU A 172 -0.06 20.31 14.99
N CYS A 173 0.70 19.30 15.42
CA CYS A 173 2.06 19.45 15.96
C CYS A 173 3.14 19.74 14.90
N GLU A 174 2.77 19.77 13.62
CA GLU A 174 3.68 20.09 12.52
C GLU A 174 3.90 21.62 12.43
N PRO A 175 5.15 22.10 12.19
CA PRO A 175 5.42 23.51 11.98
C PRO A 175 4.63 24.11 10.81
N TYR A 176 4.40 25.43 10.85
CA TYR A 176 3.65 26.25 9.90
C TYR A 176 2.14 25.94 9.74
N ILE A 177 1.71 24.68 9.86
CA ILE A 177 0.31 24.29 9.62
C ILE A 177 -0.61 24.81 10.72
N THR A 178 -1.76 25.37 10.34
CA THR A 178 -2.78 25.98 11.24
C THR A 178 -4.22 25.67 10.80
N SER A 179 -4.40 24.66 9.96
CA SER A 179 -5.65 24.31 9.30
C SER A 179 -6.71 23.75 10.26
N ASP A 180 -6.34 22.79 11.11
CA ASP A 180 -7.21 22.23 12.14
C ASP A 180 -7.38 23.24 13.30
N ASP A 181 -6.35 24.05 13.61
CA ASP A 181 -6.41 25.14 14.60
C ASP A 181 -7.47 26.20 14.25
N ARG A 182 -7.43 26.77 13.04
CA ARG A 182 -8.45 27.73 12.57
C ARG A 182 -9.83 27.08 12.48
N LEU A 183 -9.93 25.84 12.01
CA LEU A 183 -11.21 25.13 11.91
C LEU A 183 -11.85 24.90 13.29
N MET A 184 -11.06 24.58 14.33
CA MET A 184 -11.56 24.47 15.72
C MET A 184 -12.01 25.82 16.31
N ARG A 185 -11.45 26.95 15.87
CA ARG A 185 -11.89 28.28 16.31
C ARG A 185 -13.20 28.70 15.65
N GLU A 186 -13.29 28.51 14.32
CA GLU A 186 -14.35 29.07 13.48
C GLU A 186 -15.57 28.15 13.32
N HIS A 187 -15.36 26.82 13.39
CA HIS A 187 -16.38 25.79 13.14
C HIS A 187 -16.53 24.81 14.32
N SER A 188 -16.38 25.32 15.56
CA SER A 188 -16.43 24.50 16.78
C SER A 188 -17.76 23.77 16.96
N ASP A 189 -18.91 24.43 16.77
CA ASP A 189 -20.23 23.78 16.88
C ASP A 189 -20.46 22.71 15.80
N ASP A 190 -20.00 22.93 14.56
CA ASP A 190 -20.07 21.94 13.47
C ASP A 190 -19.24 20.68 13.78
N ILE A 191 -18.04 20.87 14.35
CA ILE A 191 -17.19 19.76 14.83
C ILE A 191 -17.91 19.00 15.95
N LEU A 192 -18.51 19.69 16.92
CA LEU A 192 -19.26 19.07 18.02
C LEU A 192 -20.50 18.29 17.53
N ALA A 193 -21.23 18.80 16.53
CA ALA A 193 -22.31 18.07 15.87
C ALA A 193 -21.79 16.81 15.12
N GLY A 194 -20.60 16.90 14.52
CA GLY A 194 -19.88 15.76 13.95
C GLY A 194 -19.52 14.69 14.99
N ILE A 195 -19.09 15.13 16.17
CA ILE A 195 -18.80 14.25 17.32
C ILE A 195 -20.08 13.60 17.84
N ALA A 196 -21.23 14.29 17.85
CA ALA A 196 -22.53 13.72 18.21
C ALA A 196 -22.98 12.61 17.25
N ILE A 197 -22.71 12.75 15.94
CA ILE A 197 -22.93 11.67 14.95
C ILE A 197 -22.03 10.46 15.26
N ILE A 198 -20.74 10.68 15.54
CA ILE A 198 -19.81 9.60 15.93
C ILE A 198 -20.27 8.91 17.23
N HIS A 199 -20.79 9.67 18.19
CA HIS A 199 -21.38 9.14 19.43
C HIS A 199 -22.63 8.28 19.16
N LYS A 200 -23.55 8.71 18.28
CA LYS A 200 -24.74 7.91 17.88
C LYS A 200 -24.34 6.60 17.19
N LEU A 201 -23.27 6.62 16.38
CA LEU A 201 -22.76 5.44 15.68
C LEU A 201 -22.11 4.41 16.63
N LEU A 202 -21.18 4.86 17.46
CA LEU A 202 -20.29 3.98 18.24
C LEU A 202 -20.71 3.76 19.69
N LYS A 203 -21.50 4.67 20.27
CA LYS A 203 -21.94 4.69 21.69
C LYS A 203 -20.80 4.47 22.70
N PRO A 204 -19.68 5.22 22.60
CA PRO A 204 -18.53 5.04 23.48
C PRO A 204 -18.84 5.45 24.92
N LYS A 205 -18.07 4.92 25.87
CA LYS A 205 -18.15 5.30 27.29
C LYS A 205 -17.58 6.70 27.55
N ARG A 206 -16.58 7.11 26.75
CA ARG A 206 -15.91 8.42 26.83
C ARG A 206 -15.48 8.94 25.46
N ILE A 207 -15.43 10.25 25.34
CA ILE A 207 -14.85 11.01 24.22
C ILE A 207 -13.82 12.00 24.79
N ILE A 208 -12.59 11.97 24.27
CA ILE A 208 -11.56 12.97 24.55
C ILE A 208 -11.36 13.82 23.29
N ILE A 209 -11.51 15.14 23.40
CA ILE A 209 -11.08 16.10 22.38
C ILE A 209 -9.68 16.57 22.80
N ALA A 210 -8.66 16.11 22.07
CA ALA A 210 -7.26 16.39 22.36
C ALA A 210 -6.74 17.52 21.48
N ILE A 211 -6.27 18.59 22.13
CA ILE A 211 -5.79 19.83 21.48
C ILE A 211 -4.44 20.18 22.13
N GLU A 212 -3.51 20.78 21.39
CA GLU A 212 -2.23 21.20 21.97
C GLU A 212 -2.36 22.45 22.87
N ASP A 213 -1.54 22.50 23.92
CA ASP A 213 -1.50 23.62 24.86
C ASP A 213 -1.06 24.97 24.23
N ASN A 214 -0.42 24.95 23.06
CA ASN A 214 -0.15 26.16 22.26
C ASN A 214 -1.38 26.74 21.52
N LYS A 215 -2.58 26.17 21.66
CA LYS A 215 -3.81 26.63 20.98
C LYS A 215 -4.93 27.06 21.96
N PRO A 216 -4.70 28.07 22.83
CA PRO A 216 -5.68 28.48 23.84
C PRO A 216 -7.02 28.91 23.25
N GLU A 217 -7.02 29.67 22.15
CA GLU A 217 -8.25 30.10 21.46
C GLU A 217 -9.09 28.92 20.93
N ALA A 218 -8.45 27.87 20.40
CA ALA A 218 -9.14 26.67 19.93
C ALA A 218 -9.70 25.84 21.11
N ILE A 219 -8.95 25.75 22.21
CA ILE A 219 -9.42 25.12 23.45
C ILE A 219 -10.66 25.86 24.00
N GLU A 220 -10.62 27.20 24.04
CA GLU A 220 -11.72 28.04 24.50
C GLU A 220 -12.96 27.92 23.59
N ALA A 221 -12.80 28.07 22.27
CA ALA A 221 -13.89 27.93 21.31
C ALA A 221 -14.56 26.53 21.38
N MET A 222 -13.75 25.47 21.39
CA MET A 222 -14.25 24.09 21.51
C MET A 222 -14.92 23.84 22.87
N GLN A 223 -14.44 24.45 23.96
CA GLN A 223 -15.08 24.32 25.28
C GLN A 223 -16.42 25.05 25.33
N HIS A 224 -16.54 26.21 24.68
CA HIS A 224 -17.82 26.90 24.53
C HIS A 224 -18.81 26.10 23.68
N ALA A 225 -18.38 25.47 22.58
CA ALA A 225 -19.24 24.59 21.78
C ALA A 225 -19.64 23.31 22.54
N LEU A 226 -18.71 22.67 23.25
CA LEU A 226 -19.00 21.51 24.10
C LEU A 226 -20.07 21.84 25.16
N ASN A 227 -19.97 23.02 25.78
CA ASN A 227 -20.95 23.51 26.76
C ASN A 227 -22.34 23.85 26.16
N ARG A 228 -22.43 24.03 24.83
CA ARG A 228 -23.71 24.20 24.08
C ARG A 228 -24.27 22.89 23.52
N SER A 229 -23.43 21.87 23.36
CA SER A 229 -23.76 20.66 22.59
C SER A 229 -24.76 19.74 23.29
N GLU A 230 -25.53 18.99 22.50
CA GLU A 230 -26.46 17.95 22.98
C GLU A 230 -25.75 16.63 23.38
N LEU A 231 -24.41 16.63 23.51
CA LEU A 231 -23.68 15.46 24.00
C LEU A 231 -24.07 15.18 25.45
N VAL A 232 -24.08 13.89 25.82
CA VAL A 232 -24.44 13.46 27.17
C VAL A 232 -23.44 14.05 28.17
N THR A 233 -23.93 14.67 29.23
CA THR A 233 -23.09 15.26 30.29
C THR A 233 -22.11 14.21 30.82
N ASP A 234 -20.86 14.61 31.05
CA ASP A 234 -19.73 13.74 31.44
C ASP A 234 -19.31 12.65 30.40
N SER A 235 -19.93 12.58 29.21
CA SER A 235 -19.47 11.67 28.14
C SER A 235 -18.26 12.19 27.37
N ALA A 236 -18.08 13.51 27.28
CA ALA A 236 -17.07 14.16 26.47
C ALA A 236 -16.29 15.21 27.27
N ARG A 237 -14.98 15.29 27.04
CA ARG A 237 -14.07 16.24 27.67
C ARG A 237 -13.06 16.82 26.69
N ILE A 238 -12.60 18.04 26.92
CA ILE A 238 -11.40 18.57 26.28
C ILE A 238 -10.18 18.27 27.16
N THR A 239 -9.04 18.03 26.53
CA THR A 239 -7.76 17.76 27.19
C THR A 239 -6.66 18.47 26.42
N ALA A 240 -6.03 19.46 27.06
CA ALA A 240 -4.81 20.08 26.56
C ALA A 240 -3.65 19.08 26.63
N VAL A 241 -2.87 18.98 25.56
CA VAL A 241 -1.72 18.06 25.43
C VAL A 241 -0.45 18.89 25.21
N PRO A 242 0.68 18.59 25.90
CA PRO A 242 1.92 19.34 25.71
C PRO A 242 2.43 19.35 24.27
N THR A 243 2.66 20.55 23.74
CA THR A 243 3.18 20.79 22.39
C THR A 243 4.53 20.11 22.20
N LYS A 244 4.51 18.99 21.47
CA LYS A 244 5.67 18.16 21.14
C LYS A 244 5.41 17.42 19.86
N TYR A 245 6.37 17.44 18.94
CA TYR A 245 6.25 16.72 17.69
C TYR A 245 6.83 15.30 17.82
N PRO A 246 6.17 14.22 17.37
CA PRO A 246 4.90 14.13 16.66
C PRO A 246 3.76 13.58 17.57
N SER A 247 3.32 14.34 18.57
CA SER A 247 2.25 13.91 19.49
C SER A 247 0.91 13.61 18.80
N GLY A 248 0.66 14.20 17.62
CA GLY A 248 -0.55 13.97 16.82
C GLY A 248 -0.59 12.63 16.08
N GLY A 249 0.49 11.85 16.11
CA GLY A 249 0.52 10.49 15.57
C GLY A 249 -0.40 9.56 16.35
N GLU A 250 -1.22 8.76 15.65
CA GLU A 250 -2.31 7.96 16.28
C GLU A 250 -1.85 7.10 17.47
N LYS A 251 -0.71 6.41 17.35
CA LYS A 251 -0.16 5.58 18.44
C LYS A 251 0.40 6.43 19.59
N GLN A 252 1.06 7.54 19.27
CA GLN A 252 1.64 8.46 20.26
C GLN A 252 0.56 9.16 21.07
N LEU A 253 -0.53 9.60 20.43
CA LEU A 253 -1.66 10.23 21.08
C LEU A 253 -2.37 9.28 22.05
N ILE A 254 -2.59 8.02 21.65
CA ILE A 254 -3.14 6.98 22.52
C ILE A 254 -2.21 6.79 23.74
N GLN A 255 -0.90 6.71 23.54
CA GLN A 255 0.06 6.56 24.65
C GLN A 255 0.00 7.75 25.61
N ILE A 256 -0.09 8.99 25.12
CA ILE A 256 -0.17 10.21 25.93
C ILE A 256 -1.47 10.28 26.74
N LEU A 257 -2.60 9.87 26.17
CA LEU A 257 -3.94 9.99 26.78
C LEU A 257 -4.40 8.77 27.60
N THR A 258 -3.70 7.63 27.51
CA THR A 258 -4.13 6.38 28.15
C THR A 258 -3.02 5.58 28.83
N GLY A 259 -1.75 5.89 28.55
CA GLY A 259 -0.60 5.08 28.95
C GLY A 259 -0.48 3.74 28.22
N GLN A 260 -1.37 3.41 27.28
CA GLN A 260 -1.32 2.17 26.52
C GLN A 260 -0.56 2.34 25.20
N GLU A 261 0.15 1.29 24.79
CA GLU A 261 0.84 1.22 23.50
C GLU A 261 0.06 0.34 22.52
N VAL A 262 -0.14 0.81 21.29
CA VAL A 262 -0.79 0.02 20.22
C VAL A 262 0.25 -0.93 19.60
N PRO A 263 0.12 -2.27 19.75
CA PRO A 263 1.15 -3.21 19.32
C PRO A 263 1.45 -3.14 17.82
N SER A 264 2.62 -3.66 17.42
CA SER A 264 2.96 -3.86 16.01
C SER A 264 1.91 -4.75 15.33
N GLY A 265 1.49 -4.38 14.11
CA GLY A 265 0.43 -5.06 13.35
C GLY A 265 -0.99 -4.97 13.92
N SER A 266 -1.20 -4.32 15.07
CA SER A 266 -2.53 -4.12 15.68
C SER A 266 -3.10 -2.73 15.38
N ILE A 267 -4.43 -2.60 15.44
CA ILE A 267 -5.16 -1.33 15.26
C ILE A 267 -5.81 -0.87 16.57
N PRO A 268 -6.01 0.44 16.81
CA PRO A 268 -6.63 0.96 18.04
C PRO A 268 -7.97 0.32 18.41
N ALA A 269 -8.80 -0.04 17.41
CA ALA A 269 -10.10 -0.65 17.64
C ALA A 269 -10.03 -2.00 18.37
N GLN A 270 -8.90 -2.72 18.28
CA GLN A 270 -8.67 -3.97 19.01
C GLN A 270 -8.39 -3.74 20.51
N LEU A 271 -8.11 -2.49 20.92
CA LEU A 271 -8.01 -2.03 22.31
C LEU A 271 -9.29 -1.32 22.77
N GLY A 272 -10.36 -1.33 21.97
CA GLY A 272 -11.58 -0.57 22.22
C GLY A 272 -11.43 0.93 22.05
N MET A 273 -10.48 1.39 21.23
CA MET A 273 -10.19 2.81 21.02
C MET A 273 -10.34 3.22 19.56
N LEU A 274 -10.80 4.44 19.29
CA LEU A 274 -10.88 5.00 17.93
C LEU A 274 -10.39 6.45 17.91
N VAL A 275 -9.45 6.78 17.04
CA VAL A 275 -8.93 8.14 16.86
C VAL A 275 -9.48 8.76 15.57
N GLN A 276 -10.02 9.98 15.62
CA GLN A 276 -10.58 10.68 14.47
C GLN A 276 -10.15 12.15 14.46
N ASN A 277 -9.62 12.65 13.34
CA ASN A 277 -9.19 14.06 13.23
C ASN A 277 -10.39 15.04 13.21
N VAL A 278 -10.23 16.23 13.81
CA VAL A 278 -11.28 17.28 13.91
C VAL A 278 -11.87 17.68 12.56
N GLY A 279 -11.05 17.92 11.53
CA GLY A 279 -11.55 18.21 10.18
C GLY A 279 -12.38 17.07 9.58
N THR A 280 -12.15 15.83 9.99
CA THR A 280 -13.01 14.70 9.58
C THR A 280 -14.33 14.67 10.35
N ALA A 281 -14.37 15.11 11.61
CA ALA A 281 -15.62 15.25 12.36
C ALA A 281 -16.51 16.33 11.74
N TYR A 282 -15.94 17.50 11.38
CA TYR A 282 -16.61 18.52 10.58
C TYR A 282 -17.19 17.93 9.27
N ALA A 283 -16.38 17.19 8.50
CA ALA A 283 -16.83 16.59 7.23
C ALA A 283 -17.92 15.51 7.41
N ILE A 284 -18.00 14.85 8.57
CA ILE A 284 -19.11 13.94 8.90
C ILE A 284 -20.40 14.73 9.16
N HIS A 285 -20.35 15.85 9.88
CA HIS A 285 -21.51 16.71 10.10
C HIS A 285 -22.08 17.23 8.78
N ASP A 286 -21.22 17.77 7.91
CA ASP A 286 -21.61 18.38 6.65
C ASP A 286 -22.21 17.34 5.68
N ALA A 287 -21.69 16.12 5.64
CA ALA A 287 -22.23 15.04 4.82
C ALA A 287 -23.56 14.46 5.31
N VAL A 288 -23.72 14.27 6.62
CA VAL A 288 -24.90 13.59 7.17
C VAL A 288 -26.08 14.55 7.30
N SER A 289 -25.84 15.73 7.87
CA SER A 289 -26.86 16.72 8.21
C SER A 289 -27.15 17.64 7.03
N ASN A 290 -26.12 18.27 6.46
CA ASN A 290 -26.27 19.22 5.36
C ASN A 290 -26.36 18.52 4.00
N GLY A 291 -25.87 17.29 3.87
CA GLY A 291 -25.94 16.50 2.64
C GLY A 291 -24.79 16.75 1.65
N HIS A 292 -23.76 17.50 2.02
CA HIS A 292 -22.67 17.86 1.12
C HIS A 292 -21.66 16.72 0.92
N ALA A 293 -21.21 16.53 -0.33
CA ALA A 293 -20.08 15.65 -0.63
C ALA A 293 -18.73 16.34 -0.31
N LEU A 294 -17.70 15.55 0.00
CA LEU A 294 -16.34 16.02 0.29
C LEU A 294 -15.66 16.56 -0.99
N THR A 295 -16.01 17.80 -1.31
CA THR A 295 -15.63 18.56 -2.51
C THR A 295 -14.55 19.59 -2.21
N ARG A 296 -14.37 20.01 -0.96
CA ARG A 296 -13.36 20.98 -0.50
C ARG A 296 -12.82 20.62 0.89
N ARG A 297 -11.70 21.20 1.28
CA ARG A 297 -11.16 21.16 2.65
C ARG A 297 -10.41 22.44 3.01
N VAL A 298 -10.16 22.68 4.30
CA VAL A 298 -9.21 23.70 4.73
C VAL A 298 -7.78 23.26 4.39
N VAL A 299 -7.00 24.18 3.86
CA VAL A 299 -5.58 24.04 3.55
C VAL A 299 -4.84 25.28 4.05
N THR A 300 -3.78 25.11 4.85
CA THR A 300 -2.85 26.19 5.17
C THR A 300 -1.96 26.48 3.96
N VAL A 301 -1.86 27.75 3.55
CA VAL A 301 -0.86 28.19 2.55
C VAL A 301 0.01 29.25 3.19
N THR A 302 1.32 29.04 3.24
CA THR A 302 2.19 29.80 4.15
C THR A 302 3.68 29.70 3.79
N GLY A 303 4.48 30.62 4.32
CA GLY A 303 5.91 30.80 4.04
C GLY A 303 6.18 32.16 3.40
N LEU A 304 7.43 32.61 3.41
CA LEU A 304 7.84 33.94 2.92
C LEU A 304 7.79 34.09 1.39
N ASN A 305 7.62 32.99 0.65
CA ASN A 305 7.31 33.03 -0.78
C ASN A 305 5.79 33.08 -1.06
N SER A 306 4.98 33.51 -0.09
CA SER A 306 3.58 33.89 -0.29
C SER A 306 3.32 35.33 0.16
N GLN A 307 2.72 36.14 -0.71
CA GLN A 307 2.23 37.48 -0.35
C GLN A 307 1.01 37.43 0.60
N THR A 308 0.25 36.33 0.59
CA THR A 308 -0.97 36.16 1.40
C THR A 308 -0.98 34.81 2.12
N PRO A 309 -0.15 34.64 3.17
CA PRO A 309 -0.20 33.46 4.01
C PRO A 309 -1.49 33.42 4.84
N GLY A 310 -2.08 32.25 5.00
CA GLY A 310 -3.38 32.07 5.66
C GLY A 310 -3.92 30.65 5.57
N ASN A 311 -5.21 30.50 5.85
CA ASN A 311 -5.95 29.25 5.70
C ASN A 311 -7.10 29.43 4.73
N TYR A 312 -7.25 28.47 3.82
CA TYR A 312 -8.18 28.60 2.70
C TYR A 312 -9.07 27.38 2.55
N TRP A 313 -10.36 27.60 2.26
CA TRP A 313 -11.22 26.58 1.69
C TRP A 313 -10.78 26.34 0.25
N VAL A 314 -10.14 25.20 -0.01
CA VAL A 314 -9.65 24.81 -1.33
C VAL A 314 -10.46 23.62 -1.84
N PRO A 315 -11.08 23.71 -3.03
CA PRO A 315 -11.75 22.57 -3.64
C PRO A 315 -10.74 21.47 -4.00
N ILE A 316 -11.09 20.22 -3.73
CA ILE A 316 -10.26 19.05 -4.04
C ILE A 316 -10.13 18.93 -5.56
N GLY A 317 -8.90 18.75 -6.04
CA GLY A 317 -8.57 18.78 -7.46
C GLY A 317 -8.03 20.13 -7.96
N THR A 318 -8.01 21.18 -7.12
CA THR A 318 -7.38 22.47 -7.49
C THR A 318 -5.90 22.26 -7.78
N PRO A 319 -5.38 22.62 -8.97
CA PRO A 319 -3.94 22.58 -9.26
C PRO A 319 -3.16 23.52 -8.34
N VAL A 320 -2.00 23.09 -7.83
CA VAL A 320 -1.19 23.94 -6.93
C VAL A 320 -0.73 25.22 -7.62
N SER A 321 -0.48 25.18 -8.93
CA SER A 321 -0.18 26.35 -9.78
C SER A 321 -1.24 27.46 -9.72
N HIS A 322 -2.52 27.12 -9.54
CA HIS A 322 -3.59 28.10 -9.35
C HIS A 322 -3.48 28.79 -7.99
N ILE A 323 -3.15 28.04 -6.94
CA ILE A 323 -2.93 28.56 -5.58
C ILE A 323 -1.75 29.55 -5.57
N LEU A 324 -0.62 29.18 -6.21
CA LEU A 324 0.56 30.04 -6.35
C LEU A 324 0.20 31.37 -7.05
N LYS A 325 -0.55 31.31 -8.14
CA LYS A 325 -1.00 32.49 -8.89
C LYS A 325 -1.96 33.36 -8.08
N GLN A 326 -2.90 32.75 -7.36
CA GLN A 326 -3.99 33.45 -6.68
C GLN A 326 -3.58 34.09 -5.35
N LEU A 327 -2.56 33.53 -4.68
CA LEU A 327 -2.05 34.03 -3.38
C LEU A 327 -0.73 34.80 -3.50
N GLY A 328 -0.28 35.07 -4.73
CA GLY A 328 0.88 35.91 -5.03
C GLY A 328 2.21 35.27 -4.65
N PHE A 329 2.54 34.11 -5.25
CA PHE A 329 3.87 33.51 -5.11
C PHE A 329 4.97 34.46 -5.61
N ASN A 330 6.01 34.66 -4.79
CA ASN A 330 7.08 35.64 -5.03
C ASN A 330 8.50 35.05 -5.01
N GLY A 331 8.64 33.72 -5.00
CA GLY A 331 9.92 33.01 -5.16
C GLY A 331 10.25 32.68 -6.62
N ASP A 332 11.33 31.95 -6.84
CA ASP A 332 11.67 31.35 -8.14
C ASP A 332 11.47 29.84 -8.12
N LEU A 333 10.60 29.32 -8.99
CA LEU A 333 10.32 27.88 -9.12
C LEU A 333 11.53 27.04 -9.62
N ALA A 334 12.60 27.69 -10.09
CA ALA A 334 13.85 27.02 -10.42
C ALA A 334 14.77 26.76 -9.21
N THR A 335 14.56 27.45 -8.08
CA THR A 335 15.41 27.34 -6.88
C THR A 335 14.64 27.07 -5.59
N ASP A 336 13.51 27.73 -5.38
CA ASP A 336 12.65 27.56 -4.22
C ASP A 336 11.70 26.37 -4.40
N LYS A 337 11.44 25.66 -3.29
CA LYS A 337 10.63 24.44 -3.29
C LYS A 337 9.17 24.76 -3.02
N VAL A 338 8.26 24.02 -3.66
CA VAL A 338 6.84 23.96 -3.26
C VAL A 338 6.65 22.68 -2.46
N ILE A 339 6.36 22.78 -1.17
CA ILE A 339 6.26 21.62 -0.26
C ILE A 339 4.78 21.32 0.03
N ILE A 340 4.41 20.04 -0.01
CA ILE A 340 3.09 19.57 0.39
C ILE A 340 3.17 18.90 1.76
N GLY A 341 2.27 19.31 2.66
CA GLY A 341 2.42 19.08 4.09
C GLY A 341 3.34 20.12 4.74
N GLY A 342 3.94 19.77 5.88
CA GLY A 342 4.92 20.61 6.57
C GLY A 342 6.36 20.11 6.42
N PRO A 343 7.33 20.73 7.11
CA PRO A 343 8.75 20.51 6.87
C PRO A 343 9.31 19.20 7.43
N MET A 344 8.57 18.45 8.27
CA MET A 344 9.05 17.20 8.88
C MET A 344 8.53 15.95 8.17
N MET A 345 7.26 15.94 7.77
CA MET A 345 6.64 14.80 7.09
C MET A 345 6.43 14.99 5.59
N GLY A 346 6.41 16.24 5.11
CA GLY A 346 6.03 16.58 3.74
C GLY A 346 7.01 16.14 2.65
N HIS A 347 6.75 16.61 1.44
CA HIS A 347 7.60 16.39 0.27
C HIS A 347 7.61 17.62 -0.64
N SER A 348 8.75 17.85 -1.30
CA SER A 348 8.81 18.79 -2.43
C SER A 348 7.97 18.23 -3.58
N LEU A 349 7.15 19.08 -4.18
CA LEU A 349 6.29 18.74 -5.32
C LEU A 349 7.10 18.93 -6.63
N PRO A 350 7.26 17.89 -7.48
CA PRO A 350 8.05 18.02 -8.71
C PRO A 350 7.30 18.70 -9.86
N ASP A 351 5.97 18.79 -9.79
CA ASP A 351 5.12 19.40 -10.81
C ASP A 351 3.94 20.14 -10.16
N ILE A 352 3.88 21.46 -10.33
CA ILE A 352 2.85 22.33 -9.74
C ILE A 352 1.47 22.20 -10.41
N SER A 353 1.35 21.49 -11.53
CA SER A 353 0.04 21.12 -12.11
C SER A 353 -0.66 20.03 -11.30
N ALA A 354 0.06 19.33 -10.42
CA ALA A 354 -0.52 18.34 -9.53
C ALA A 354 -1.56 18.96 -8.56
N PRO A 355 -2.65 18.23 -8.25
CA PRO A 355 -3.78 18.77 -7.48
C PRO A 355 -3.63 18.70 -5.96
N VAL A 356 -4.40 19.54 -5.27
CA VAL A 356 -4.76 19.38 -3.84
C VAL A 356 -5.67 18.17 -3.67
N LEU A 357 -5.34 17.27 -2.74
CA LEU A 357 -6.06 16.03 -2.47
C LEU A 357 -6.80 16.05 -1.14
N LYS A 358 -7.66 15.05 -0.89
CA LYS A 358 -8.34 14.83 0.41
C LYS A 358 -7.35 14.82 1.60
N GLY A 359 -6.12 14.36 1.41
CA GLY A 359 -5.05 14.36 2.43
C GLY A 359 -4.18 15.62 2.52
N THR A 360 -4.30 16.58 1.61
CA THR A 360 -3.43 17.78 1.55
C THR A 360 -3.89 18.83 2.57
N ASN A 361 -3.22 18.92 3.73
CA ASN A 361 -3.53 19.92 4.77
C ASN A 361 -2.73 21.23 4.64
N CYS A 362 -1.57 21.21 3.98
CA CYS A 362 -0.72 22.39 3.81
C CYS A 362 -0.05 22.43 2.43
N VAL A 363 0.13 23.64 1.92
CA VAL A 363 1.07 23.99 0.83
C VAL A 363 2.06 25.00 1.42
N LEU A 364 3.26 24.53 1.74
CA LEU A 364 4.34 25.32 2.32
C LEU A 364 5.22 25.90 1.19
N LEU A 365 5.38 27.21 1.19
CA LEU A 365 6.07 28.04 0.20
C LEU A 365 7.25 28.75 0.89
N PRO A 366 8.28 27.99 1.30
CA PRO A 366 9.43 28.53 2.00
C PRO A 366 10.25 29.44 1.08
N SER A 367 10.85 30.47 1.64
CA SER A 367 12.02 31.10 1.03
C SER A 367 13.31 30.32 1.33
N SER A 368 14.37 30.62 0.58
CA SER A 368 15.74 30.19 0.85
C SER A 368 16.30 30.68 2.21
N GLU A 369 15.59 31.53 2.96
CA GLU A 369 15.93 31.91 4.35
C GLU A 369 15.21 31.04 5.40
N GLU A 370 14.02 30.51 5.08
CA GLU A 370 13.22 29.66 5.98
C GLU A 370 13.68 28.20 6.01
N ILE A 371 14.18 27.69 4.88
CA ILE A 371 14.73 26.33 4.77
C ILE A 371 16.14 26.41 4.19
N ALA A 372 17.12 26.02 5.01
CA ALA A 372 18.52 25.98 4.62
C ALA A 372 18.73 25.06 3.39
N PRO A 373 19.66 25.41 2.48
CA PRO A 373 19.96 24.58 1.31
C PRO A 373 20.48 23.21 1.72
N GLU A 374 20.14 22.18 0.92
CA GLU A 374 20.50 20.79 1.20
C GLU A 374 22.00 20.62 1.43
N GLN A 375 22.35 20.20 2.64
CA GLN A 375 23.73 19.89 2.99
C GLN A 375 24.10 18.50 2.45
N PRO A 376 25.31 18.30 1.92
CA PRO A 376 25.74 16.99 1.45
C PRO A 376 25.84 16.01 2.61
N GLU A 377 25.28 14.80 2.44
CA GLU A 377 25.29 13.72 3.43
C GLU A 377 26.72 13.46 3.95
N LYS A 378 26.91 13.59 5.26
CA LYS A 378 28.18 13.27 5.95
C LYS A 378 28.11 11.83 6.49
N PRO A 379 29.25 11.13 6.64
CA PRO A 379 29.27 9.81 7.26
C PRO A 379 28.66 9.81 8.67
N CYS A 380 27.90 8.76 9.00
CA CYS A 380 27.24 8.63 10.31
C CYS A 380 28.27 8.50 11.45
N ILE A 381 28.39 9.53 12.29
CA ILE A 381 29.33 9.58 13.42
C ILE A 381 28.91 8.72 14.64
N ARG A 382 27.77 8.03 14.55
CA ARG A 382 27.21 7.15 15.60
C ARG A 382 26.87 7.81 16.96
N CYS A 383 26.50 9.09 16.96
CA CYS A 383 26.11 9.85 18.16
C CYS A 383 24.97 9.22 19.00
N GLY A 384 23.99 8.57 18.37
CA GLY A 384 22.87 7.90 19.04
C GLY A 384 21.56 8.70 19.09
N GLU A 385 21.61 10.03 18.97
CA GLU A 385 20.46 10.96 19.06
C GLU A 385 19.22 10.48 18.28
N CYS A 386 19.41 10.00 17.05
CA CYS A 386 18.33 9.49 16.20
C CYS A 386 17.45 8.41 16.86
N ALA A 387 18.00 7.59 17.78
CA ALA A 387 17.24 6.60 18.55
C ALA A 387 16.56 7.22 19.78
N VAL A 388 17.22 8.16 20.47
CA VAL A 388 16.68 8.88 21.64
C VAL A 388 15.41 9.65 21.29
N VAL A 389 15.33 10.22 20.08
CA VAL A 389 14.14 10.94 19.60
C VAL A 389 13.15 10.08 18.83
N CYS A 390 13.34 8.75 18.71
CA CYS A 390 12.48 7.91 17.88
C CYS A 390 11.15 7.57 18.59
N PRO A 391 9.99 8.11 18.17
CA PRO A 391 8.72 7.89 18.88
C PRO A 391 8.13 6.48 18.68
N SER A 392 8.78 5.63 17.86
CA SER A 392 8.47 4.20 17.69
C SER A 392 9.46 3.27 18.44
N LEU A 393 10.39 3.80 19.25
CA LEU A 393 11.41 3.01 19.97
C LEU A 393 12.30 2.13 19.06
N LEU A 394 12.48 2.53 17.79
CA LEU A 394 13.29 1.80 16.81
C LEU A 394 14.79 2.13 16.95
N LEU A 395 15.62 1.49 16.12
CA LEU A 395 17.05 1.77 15.97
C LEU A 395 17.36 2.36 14.58
N PRO A 396 17.12 3.67 14.34
CA PRO A 396 17.30 4.30 13.02
C PRO A 396 18.67 4.07 12.38
N GLN A 397 19.74 4.04 13.18
CA GLN A 397 21.09 3.71 12.71
C GLN A 397 21.18 2.32 12.03
N GLN A 398 20.61 1.28 12.63
CA GLN A 398 20.64 -0.09 12.09
C GLN A 398 19.73 -0.18 10.85
N LEU A 399 18.53 0.41 10.93
CA LEU A 399 17.60 0.51 9.80
C LEU A 399 18.25 1.23 8.60
N PHE A 400 19.02 2.28 8.84
CA PHE A 400 19.72 3.03 7.81
C PHE A 400 20.84 2.21 7.16
N TRP A 401 21.66 1.51 7.94
CA TRP A 401 22.71 0.65 7.37
C TRP A 401 22.13 -0.49 6.54
N HIS A 402 21.03 -1.11 6.97
CA HIS A 402 20.36 -2.15 6.17
C HIS A 402 19.64 -1.58 4.94
N ALA A 403 18.95 -0.44 5.04
CA ALA A 403 18.32 0.22 3.90
C ALA A 403 19.35 0.68 2.84
N LYS A 404 20.44 1.31 3.27
CA LYS A 404 21.53 1.79 2.39
C LYS A 404 22.40 0.68 1.79
N ALA A 405 22.32 -0.52 2.36
CA ALA A 405 22.94 -1.74 1.81
C ALA A 405 21.94 -2.64 1.06
N GLU A 406 20.70 -2.18 0.84
CA GLU A 406 19.60 -2.92 0.20
C GLU A 406 19.25 -4.26 0.89
N GLU A 407 19.62 -4.43 2.17
CA GLU A 407 19.37 -5.61 2.99
C GLU A 407 17.93 -5.60 3.56
N TYR A 408 16.95 -5.49 2.67
CA TYR A 408 15.54 -5.24 3.00
C TYR A 408 14.92 -6.26 3.96
N ASP A 409 15.25 -7.55 3.85
CA ASP A 409 14.84 -8.59 4.80
C ASP A 409 15.29 -8.26 6.25
N LYS A 410 16.52 -7.76 6.42
CA LYS A 410 17.04 -7.36 7.73
C LYS A 410 16.36 -6.08 8.21
N ALA A 411 16.17 -5.10 7.35
CA ALA A 411 15.45 -3.87 7.70
C ALA A 411 14.01 -4.19 8.18
N SER A 412 13.31 -5.10 7.51
CA SER A 412 12.02 -5.62 7.96
C SER A 412 12.11 -6.31 9.33
N SER A 413 13.15 -7.13 9.57
CA SER A 413 13.38 -7.77 10.89
C SER A 413 13.73 -6.81 12.03
N PHE A 414 14.17 -5.59 11.72
CA PHE A 414 14.34 -4.47 12.66
C PHE A 414 13.08 -3.58 12.75
N ASN A 415 11.92 -4.10 12.35
CA ASN A 415 10.60 -3.45 12.41
C ASN A 415 10.50 -2.12 11.62
N LEU A 416 11.13 -2.05 10.43
CA LEU A 416 10.99 -0.89 9.52
C LEU A 416 9.52 -0.50 9.25
N HIS A 417 8.59 -1.46 9.31
CA HIS A 417 7.16 -1.22 9.10
C HIS A 417 6.51 -0.38 10.21
N ASP A 418 7.02 -0.37 11.44
CA ASP A 418 6.55 0.49 12.55
C ASP A 418 7.18 1.90 12.54
N CYS A 419 8.04 2.21 11.56
CA CYS A 419 8.56 3.57 11.36
C CYS A 419 7.45 4.46 10.81
N ILE A 420 7.02 5.47 11.56
CA ILE A 420 5.96 6.41 11.14
C ILE A 420 6.45 7.55 10.22
N GLU A 421 7.70 7.49 9.73
CA GLU A 421 8.31 8.47 8.80
C GLU A 421 8.34 9.93 9.27
N CYS A 422 8.12 10.17 10.56
CA CYS A 422 8.01 11.51 11.16
C CYS A 422 9.25 12.42 11.07
N GLY A 423 10.34 12.11 10.38
CA GLY A 423 11.49 13.03 10.24
C GLY A 423 12.33 13.31 11.49
N CYS A 424 11.85 13.01 12.72
CA CYS A 424 12.53 13.32 13.99
C CYS A 424 14.01 12.89 14.00
N CYS A 425 14.30 11.69 13.50
CA CYS A 425 15.65 11.14 13.44
C CYS A 425 16.56 11.83 12.41
N SER A 426 16.01 12.33 11.30
CA SER A 426 16.74 13.15 10.31
C SER A 426 17.04 14.54 10.89
N PHE A 427 16.05 15.16 11.52
CA PHE A 427 16.12 16.52 12.08
C PHE A 427 17.24 16.68 13.13
N VAL A 428 17.48 15.66 13.96
CA VAL A 428 18.59 15.69 14.96
C VAL A 428 19.90 15.09 14.45
N CYS A 429 20.05 14.82 13.14
CA CYS A 429 21.23 14.16 12.62
C CYS A 429 22.38 15.16 12.35
N PRO A 430 23.47 15.18 13.15
CA PRO A 430 24.61 16.09 12.92
C PRO A 430 25.45 15.71 11.68
N SER A 431 25.03 14.66 10.96
CA SER A 431 25.60 14.18 9.71
C SER A 431 24.73 14.51 8.49
N ASP A 432 23.62 15.24 8.66
CA ASP A 432 22.69 15.63 7.57
C ASP A 432 22.17 14.43 6.74
N ILE A 433 21.91 13.29 7.41
CA ILE A 433 21.48 12.06 6.72
C ILE A 433 19.95 12.07 6.55
N PRO A 434 19.41 11.95 5.32
CA PRO A 434 17.98 11.87 5.06
C PRO A 434 17.41 10.48 5.40
N LEU A 435 17.45 10.10 6.68
CA LEU A 435 17.12 8.76 7.17
C LEU A 435 15.73 8.28 6.71
N VAL A 436 14.73 9.17 6.73
CA VAL A 436 13.36 8.87 6.29
C VAL A 436 13.25 8.57 4.79
N GLU A 437 14.08 9.17 3.94
CA GLU A 437 14.06 8.90 2.51
C GLU A 437 14.52 7.47 2.22
N TYR A 438 15.62 7.05 2.84
CA TYR A 438 16.08 5.65 2.81
C TYR A 438 15.00 4.67 3.32
N TYR A 439 14.21 5.05 4.33
CA TYR A 439 13.10 4.23 4.83
C TYR A 439 11.91 4.18 3.86
N ARG A 440 11.56 5.30 3.21
CA ARG A 440 10.53 5.37 2.16
C ARG A 440 10.89 4.46 0.99
N ILE A 441 12.13 4.55 0.50
CA ILE A 441 12.68 3.69 -0.56
C ILE A 441 12.64 2.22 -0.13
N ALA A 442 13.17 1.88 1.05
CA ALA A 442 13.21 0.50 1.53
C ALA A 442 11.82 -0.11 1.76
N LYS A 443 10.86 0.64 2.31
CA LYS A 443 9.46 0.18 2.43
C LYS A 443 8.82 -0.06 1.07
N SER A 444 9.06 0.83 0.10
CA SER A 444 8.57 0.67 -1.27
C SER A 444 9.14 -0.60 -1.92
N ALA A 445 10.45 -0.83 -1.79
CA ALA A 445 11.11 -2.05 -2.28
C ALA A 445 10.53 -3.33 -1.64
N ILE A 446 10.36 -3.37 -0.30
CA ILE A 446 9.75 -4.51 0.40
C ILE A 446 8.32 -4.74 -0.08
N ARG A 447 7.55 -3.67 -0.32
CA ARG A 447 6.18 -3.76 -0.83
C ARG A 447 6.17 -4.40 -2.22
N THR A 448 6.97 -3.89 -3.16
CA THR A 448 7.08 -4.45 -4.52
C THR A 448 7.49 -5.93 -4.48
N GLN A 449 8.54 -6.28 -3.75
CA GLN A 449 8.98 -7.68 -3.58
C GLN A 449 7.88 -8.58 -2.99
N THR A 450 7.08 -8.05 -2.05
CA THR A 450 5.94 -8.76 -1.45
C THR A 450 4.79 -8.96 -2.43
N GLU A 451 4.51 -7.97 -3.28
CA GLU A 451 3.47 -8.02 -4.31
C GLU A 451 3.88 -8.95 -5.47
N GLU A 452 5.13 -8.87 -5.95
CA GLU A 452 5.72 -9.81 -6.91
C GLU A 452 5.69 -11.26 -6.40
N LYS A 453 6.07 -11.47 -5.13
CA LYS A 453 6.03 -12.80 -4.49
C LYS A 453 4.60 -13.35 -4.42
N LYS A 454 3.62 -12.54 -4.02
CA LYS A 454 2.19 -12.92 -4.06
C LYS A 454 1.74 -13.26 -5.48
N GLN A 455 2.12 -12.47 -6.48
CA GLN A 455 1.80 -12.75 -7.89
C GLN A 455 2.44 -14.06 -8.38
N ALA A 456 3.68 -14.35 -7.98
CA ALA A 456 4.38 -15.61 -8.28
C ALA A 456 3.70 -16.81 -7.60
N ASP A 457 3.30 -16.69 -6.33
CA ASP A 457 2.55 -17.72 -5.60
C ASP A 457 1.17 -17.98 -6.24
N PHE A 458 0.43 -16.93 -6.63
CA PHE A 458 -0.83 -17.08 -7.38
C PHE A 458 -0.62 -17.65 -8.80
N ALA A 459 0.49 -17.32 -9.48
CA ALA A 459 0.83 -17.92 -10.77
C ALA A 459 1.15 -19.41 -10.62
N LYS A 460 1.88 -19.79 -9.57
CA LYS A 460 2.18 -21.17 -9.20
C LYS A 460 0.91 -21.96 -8.88
N GLN A 461 0.03 -21.45 -8.03
CA GLN A 461 -1.26 -22.07 -7.72
C GLN A 461 -2.11 -22.32 -8.98
N ARG A 462 -2.19 -21.33 -9.90
CA ARG A 462 -2.89 -21.49 -11.19
C ARG A 462 -2.22 -22.52 -12.11
N PHE A 463 -0.90 -22.68 -12.04
CA PHE A 463 -0.17 -23.69 -12.80
C PHE A 463 -0.36 -25.10 -12.22
N GLU A 464 -0.32 -25.25 -10.90
CA GLU A 464 -0.56 -26.52 -10.19
C GLU A 464 -2.00 -27.01 -10.39
N ALA A 465 -3.01 -26.13 -10.25
CA ALA A 465 -4.40 -26.45 -10.54
C ALA A 465 -4.63 -26.82 -12.03
N ARG A 466 -3.89 -26.19 -12.96
CA ARG A 466 -3.93 -26.57 -14.39
C ARG A 466 -3.30 -27.93 -14.65
N LEU A 467 -2.23 -28.29 -13.95
CA LEU A 467 -1.60 -29.61 -14.02
C LEU A 467 -2.53 -30.69 -13.49
N GLN A 468 -3.12 -30.49 -12.30
CA GLN A 468 -4.09 -31.41 -11.71
C GLN A 468 -5.25 -31.70 -12.67
N ARG A 469 -5.88 -30.67 -13.24
CA ARG A 469 -6.97 -30.84 -14.21
C ARG A 469 -6.55 -31.61 -15.48
N LEU A 470 -5.31 -31.45 -15.94
CA LEU A 470 -4.79 -32.20 -17.09
C LEU A 470 -4.47 -33.66 -16.74
N GLU A 471 -4.04 -33.92 -15.51
CA GLU A 471 -3.83 -35.28 -15.00
C GLU A 471 -5.17 -36.00 -14.76
N GLU A 472 -6.17 -35.33 -14.20
CA GLU A 472 -7.56 -35.81 -14.11
C GLU A 472 -8.16 -36.13 -15.48
N GLU A 473 -8.02 -35.24 -16.46
CA GLU A 473 -8.51 -35.47 -17.83
C GLU A 473 -7.80 -36.68 -18.48
N LYS A 474 -6.48 -36.83 -18.26
CA LYS A 474 -5.69 -37.97 -18.72
C LYS A 474 -6.13 -39.28 -18.03
N LEU A 475 -6.30 -39.29 -16.72
CA LEU A 475 -6.75 -40.45 -15.95
C LEU A 475 -8.19 -40.85 -16.32
N ALA A 476 -9.09 -39.89 -16.50
CA ALA A 476 -10.45 -40.14 -16.97
C ALA A 476 -10.47 -40.68 -18.40
N ARG A 477 -9.57 -40.24 -19.27
CA ARG A 477 -9.40 -40.77 -20.63
C ARG A 477 -8.81 -42.17 -20.64
N GLU A 478 -7.84 -42.46 -19.77
CA GLU A 478 -7.28 -43.81 -19.58
C GLU A 478 -8.29 -44.78 -18.96
N ALA A 479 -9.12 -44.33 -18.01
CA ALA A 479 -10.21 -45.10 -17.43
C ALA A 479 -11.27 -45.46 -18.48
N LYS A 480 -11.75 -44.47 -19.25
CA LYS A 480 -12.67 -44.71 -20.38
C LYS A 480 -12.07 -45.64 -21.45
N ALA A 481 -10.77 -45.56 -21.70
CA ALA A 481 -10.08 -46.47 -22.61
C ALA A 481 -9.98 -47.91 -22.07
N LYS A 482 -9.75 -48.09 -20.76
CA LYS A 482 -9.79 -49.41 -20.08
C LYS A 482 -11.20 -50.00 -20.11
N GLU A 483 -12.22 -49.24 -19.69
CA GLU A 483 -13.63 -49.65 -19.71
C GLU A 483 -14.08 -50.06 -21.13
N ALA A 484 -13.68 -49.30 -22.16
CA ALA A 484 -13.95 -49.65 -23.56
C ALA A 484 -13.20 -50.91 -24.03
N ALA A 485 -11.97 -51.14 -23.56
CA ALA A 485 -11.21 -52.36 -23.85
C ALA A 485 -11.77 -53.59 -23.12
N GLU A 486 -12.30 -53.41 -21.91
CA GLU A 486 -12.95 -54.46 -21.12
C GLU A 486 -14.33 -54.82 -21.68
N ARG A 487 -15.16 -53.84 -22.09
CA ARG A 487 -16.38 -54.11 -22.87
C ARG A 487 -16.07 -54.92 -24.13
N ARG A 488 -15.02 -54.56 -24.88
CA ARG A 488 -14.56 -55.33 -26.06
C ARG A 488 -14.11 -56.75 -25.71
N LYS A 489 -13.42 -56.97 -24.59
CA LYS A 489 -13.05 -58.32 -24.13
C LYS A 489 -14.26 -59.14 -23.66
N GLY A 490 -15.27 -58.50 -23.09
CA GLY A 490 -16.53 -59.10 -22.68
C GLY A 490 -17.44 -59.47 -23.85
N SER A 491 -17.41 -58.72 -24.94
CA SER A 491 -18.18 -59.00 -26.17
C SER A 491 -17.48 -59.94 -27.16
N MET A 492 -16.30 -60.48 -26.83
CA MET A 492 -15.56 -61.43 -27.67
C MET A 492 -15.90 -62.87 -27.28
N SER A 493 -16.42 -63.64 -28.24
CA SER A 493 -16.68 -65.07 -28.10
C SER A 493 -15.38 -65.85 -27.86
N SER A 494 -15.48 -67.11 -27.41
CA SER A 494 -14.31 -67.97 -27.19
C SER A 494 -13.47 -68.15 -28.45
N GLY A 495 -14.09 -68.34 -29.61
CA GLY A 495 -13.40 -68.59 -30.89
C GLY A 495 -12.52 -67.43 -31.39
N ASP A 496 -12.85 -66.17 -31.07
CA ASP A 496 -12.05 -65.01 -31.50
C ASP A 496 -10.74 -64.87 -30.70
N ARG A 497 -10.65 -65.49 -29.53
CA ARG A 497 -9.48 -65.34 -28.64
C ARG A 497 -8.26 -66.07 -29.18
N ASP A 498 -8.47 -67.26 -29.75
CA ASP A 498 -7.39 -68.05 -30.35
C ASP A 498 -6.91 -67.42 -31.67
N ALA A 499 -7.82 -66.93 -32.51
CA ALA A 499 -7.47 -66.24 -33.76
C ALA A 499 -6.59 -64.99 -33.53
N VAL A 500 -6.88 -64.19 -32.49
CA VAL A 500 -6.08 -63.02 -32.13
C VAL A 500 -4.73 -63.41 -31.48
N ALA A 501 -4.70 -64.49 -30.69
CA ALA A 501 -3.45 -65.02 -30.15
C ALA A 501 -2.53 -65.52 -31.28
N GLU A 502 -3.05 -66.25 -32.26
CA GLU A 502 -2.29 -66.73 -33.40
C GLU A 502 -1.84 -65.59 -34.32
N ALA A 503 -2.68 -64.56 -34.53
CA ALA A 503 -2.28 -63.36 -35.28
C ALA A 503 -1.12 -62.62 -34.61
N MET A 504 -1.12 -62.47 -33.28
CA MET A 504 0.01 -61.87 -32.56
C MET A 504 1.25 -62.77 -32.53
N ALA A 505 1.09 -64.10 -32.49
CA ALA A 505 2.20 -65.04 -32.68
C ALA A 505 2.84 -64.88 -34.07
N ARG A 506 2.02 -64.82 -35.13
CA ARG A 506 2.48 -64.59 -36.51
C ARG A 506 3.18 -63.24 -36.68
N ILE A 507 2.72 -62.16 -36.02
CA ILE A 507 3.41 -60.85 -36.03
C ILE A 507 4.73 -60.89 -35.25
N LYS A 508 4.78 -61.60 -34.11
CA LYS A 508 6.01 -61.76 -33.32
C LYS A 508 7.05 -62.60 -34.07
N ALA A 509 6.62 -63.64 -34.78
CA ALA A 509 7.45 -64.40 -35.70
C ALA A 509 7.94 -63.55 -36.87
N LYS A 510 7.09 -62.69 -37.46
CA LYS A 510 7.50 -61.78 -38.54
C LYS A 510 8.57 -60.78 -38.09
N LYS A 511 8.43 -60.20 -36.89
CA LYS A 511 9.48 -59.32 -36.32
C LYS A 511 10.77 -60.07 -35.96
N ALA A 512 10.71 -61.35 -35.62
CA ALA A 512 11.90 -62.17 -35.45
C ALA A 512 12.60 -62.44 -36.80
N ALA A 513 11.84 -62.72 -37.86
CA ALA A 513 12.37 -62.89 -39.22
C ALA A 513 12.97 -61.58 -39.79
N ASP A 514 12.29 -60.44 -39.64
CA ASP A 514 12.80 -59.12 -40.02
C ASP A 514 14.12 -58.77 -39.28
N SER A 515 14.37 -59.39 -38.10
CA SER A 515 15.60 -59.21 -37.32
C SER A 515 16.75 -60.14 -37.74
N GLN A 516 16.52 -61.09 -38.65
CA GLN A 516 17.54 -62.01 -39.19
C GLN A 516 17.88 -61.75 -40.66
N GLN A 517 17.22 -60.79 -41.31
CA GLN A 517 17.48 -60.41 -42.71
C GLN A 517 18.21 -59.05 -42.83
N ALA A 518 18.92 -58.65 -41.78
CA ALA A 518 19.67 -57.38 -41.67
C ALA A 518 21.20 -57.55 -41.68
N GLU A 519 21.70 -58.78 -41.86
CA GLU A 519 23.10 -59.06 -42.19
C GLU A 519 23.18 -59.84 -43.51
N VAL A 520 24.31 -59.73 -44.21
CA VAL A 520 24.60 -60.40 -45.51
C VAL A 520 23.72 -59.95 -46.69
N THR A 521 23.91 -58.71 -47.14
CA THR A 521 24.47 -58.46 -48.49
C THR A 521 24.75 -56.98 -48.71
N ALA A 522 25.91 -56.67 -49.31
CA ALA A 522 26.23 -55.34 -49.82
C ALA A 522 26.60 -55.43 -51.30
N SER A 523 25.88 -54.70 -52.17
CA SER A 523 26.28 -54.29 -53.53
C SER A 523 25.17 -53.48 -54.21
N ALA A 524 25.55 -52.64 -55.19
CA ALA A 524 24.72 -51.99 -56.21
C ALA A 524 23.63 -50.96 -55.80
N GLU A 525 24.00 -49.67 -55.98
CA GLU A 525 23.24 -48.56 -56.61
C GLU A 525 21.85 -48.05 -56.12
N ALA A 526 21.80 -46.71 -55.97
CA ALA A 526 20.68 -45.78 -56.24
C ALA A 526 19.31 -45.89 -55.52
N PRO A 527 19.09 -45.14 -54.41
CA PRO A 527 17.77 -44.89 -53.82
C PRO A 527 17.15 -43.53 -54.21
N SER A 528 15.84 -43.46 -54.48
CA SER A 528 15.16 -42.25 -54.97
C SER A 528 14.32 -41.46 -53.94
N ASP A 529 14.63 -40.16 -53.84
CA ASP A 529 13.76 -38.97 -53.67
C ASP A 529 12.61 -38.85 -52.64
N LYS A 530 12.31 -39.84 -51.79
CA LYS A 530 11.18 -39.71 -50.81
C LYS A 530 11.57 -39.37 -49.37
N LYS A 531 12.86 -39.39 -48.98
CA LYS A 531 13.32 -38.87 -47.67
C LYS A 531 13.78 -37.41 -47.71
N ALA A 532 14.33 -36.92 -48.83
CA ALA A 532 14.86 -35.57 -48.95
C ALA A 532 13.76 -34.49 -48.82
N GLN A 533 12.60 -34.70 -49.44
CA GLN A 533 11.51 -33.70 -49.46
C GLN A 533 10.93 -33.43 -48.06
N VAL A 534 10.82 -34.45 -47.20
CA VAL A 534 10.31 -34.29 -45.83
C VAL A 534 11.32 -33.54 -44.94
N ALA A 535 12.62 -33.83 -45.08
CA ALA A 535 13.67 -33.09 -44.39
C ALA A 535 13.70 -31.61 -44.84
N ALA A 536 13.57 -31.34 -46.14
CA ALA A 536 13.50 -29.99 -46.69
C ALA A 536 12.25 -29.22 -46.21
N ALA A 537 11.09 -29.89 -46.08
CA ALA A 537 9.88 -29.28 -45.53
C ALA A 537 10.05 -28.88 -44.05
N ILE A 538 10.65 -29.75 -43.23
CA ILE A 538 10.92 -29.45 -41.81
C ILE A 538 11.97 -28.35 -41.65
N ALA A 539 13.00 -28.30 -42.51
CA ALA A 539 13.97 -27.21 -42.55
C ALA A 539 13.30 -25.86 -42.92
N ARG A 540 12.46 -25.84 -43.96
CA ARG A 540 11.70 -24.64 -44.37
C ARG A 540 10.72 -24.18 -43.28
N ALA A 541 10.07 -25.10 -42.56
CA ALA A 541 9.19 -24.78 -41.43
C ALA A 541 9.92 -24.19 -40.23
N LYS A 542 11.18 -24.59 -39.96
CA LYS A 542 12.04 -23.94 -38.95
C LYS A 542 12.53 -22.57 -39.41
N ALA A 543 12.99 -22.44 -40.66
CA ALA A 543 13.47 -21.18 -41.23
C ALA A 543 12.38 -20.09 -41.31
N LYS A 544 11.10 -20.49 -41.43
CA LYS A 544 9.95 -19.56 -41.41
C LYS A 544 9.37 -19.28 -40.01
N LYS A 545 10.07 -19.69 -38.93
CA LYS A 545 9.75 -19.33 -37.54
C LYS A 545 10.84 -18.50 -36.85
N SER A 546 11.95 -18.23 -37.52
CA SER A 546 12.99 -17.28 -37.11
C SER A 546 12.85 -15.90 -37.77
N THR A 547 11.76 -15.67 -38.52
CA THR A 547 11.50 -14.43 -39.30
C THR A 547 10.05 -13.96 -39.12
N THR A 548 9.55 -14.02 -37.89
CA THR A 548 8.25 -13.43 -37.49
C THR A 548 8.26 -12.99 -36.03
N ASN A 549 9.35 -12.36 -35.57
CA ASN A 549 9.38 -11.69 -34.26
C ASN A 549 10.47 -10.59 -34.14
N THR A 550 10.65 -9.76 -35.18
CA THR A 550 11.26 -8.42 -35.11
C THR A 550 10.81 -7.64 -36.34
N GLU A 551 9.79 -6.79 -36.20
CA GLU A 551 9.60 -5.52 -36.95
C GLU A 551 8.25 -4.92 -36.58
N MET A 552 8.25 -3.92 -35.70
CA MET A 552 7.23 -2.87 -35.64
C MET A 552 7.82 -1.63 -34.95
N ASN A 553 8.71 -0.94 -35.65
CA ASN A 553 9.04 0.49 -35.50
C ASN A 553 10.26 0.86 -36.37
N THR A 554 10.01 1.25 -37.62
CA THR A 554 10.56 2.48 -38.24
C THR A 554 9.90 2.69 -39.60
N VAL A 555 9.20 3.80 -39.74
CA VAL A 555 8.94 4.52 -41.00
C VAL A 555 9.72 5.84 -40.79
N ASP A 556 10.44 6.44 -41.73
CA ASP A 556 10.32 6.36 -43.20
C ASP A 556 11.68 6.44 -43.93
N ASP A 557 11.58 6.51 -45.26
CA ASP A 557 12.55 6.93 -46.30
C ASP A 557 13.45 5.85 -46.92
N SER A 558 13.55 5.87 -48.25
CA SER A 558 14.25 4.88 -49.09
C SER A 558 14.42 5.34 -50.54
N ALA A 559 15.59 5.92 -50.84
CA ALA A 559 16.17 6.04 -52.19
C ALA A 559 17.71 6.19 -52.07
N GLU A 560 18.58 5.59 -52.88
CA GLU A 560 18.39 4.52 -53.86
C GLU A 560 19.72 3.78 -54.15
N SER A 561 19.64 2.52 -54.61
CA SER A 561 20.62 1.84 -55.49
C SER A 561 22.02 1.37 -54.98
N SER A 562 22.50 0.33 -55.68
CA SER A 562 23.90 -0.14 -55.83
C SER A 562 24.60 -0.87 -54.66
N ALA A 563 25.33 -1.93 -55.01
CA ALA A 563 25.83 -2.96 -54.10
C ALA A 563 27.35 -2.90 -53.83
N THR A 564 27.79 -3.66 -52.82
CA THR A 564 29.15 -4.22 -52.67
C THR A 564 30.35 -3.26 -52.80
N ASP A 565 30.59 -2.43 -51.75
CA ASP A 565 31.98 -2.25 -51.24
C ASP A 565 32.13 -1.73 -49.78
N LYS A 566 31.03 -1.75 -49.00
CA LYS A 566 30.93 -0.92 -47.78
C LYS A 566 31.53 -1.54 -46.50
N LYS A 567 31.99 -2.80 -46.49
CA LYS A 567 32.43 -3.47 -45.24
C LYS A 567 33.84 -3.12 -44.76
N ALA A 568 34.76 -2.77 -45.67
CA ALA A 568 36.10 -2.30 -45.31
C ALA A 568 36.12 -0.79 -44.98
N GLN A 569 35.40 0.02 -45.76
CA GLN A 569 35.39 1.48 -45.61
C GLN A 569 34.76 1.95 -44.28
N ILE A 570 33.71 1.27 -43.80
CA ILE A 570 33.06 1.61 -42.52
C ILE A 570 34.01 1.42 -41.32
N ALA A 571 34.88 0.40 -41.33
CA ALA A 571 35.87 0.19 -40.28
C ALA A 571 36.89 1.35 -40.23
N ALA A 572 37.37 1.80 -41.39
CA ALA A 572 38.27 2.96 -41.50
C ALA A 572 37.57 4.28 -41.12
N ALA A 573 36.29 4.44 -41.46
CA ALA A 573 35.50 5.61 -41.10
C ALA A 573 35.28 5.72 -39.58
N ILE A 574 34.93 4.61 -38.91
CA ILE A 574 34.75 4.58 -37.44
C ILE A 574 36.06 4.88 -36.70
N ALA A 575 37.20 4.38 -37.21
CA ALA A 575 38.51 4.72 -36.65
C ALA A 575 38.83 6.21 -36.80
N ARG A 576 38.61 6.80 -37.98
CA ARG A 576 38.84 8.23 -38.24
C ARG A 576 37.88 9.13 -37.46
N ALA A 577 36.62 8.73 -37.28
CA ALA A 577 35.65 9.47 -36.46
C ALA A 577 36.03 9.49 -34.98
N LYS A 578 36.52 8.37 -34.43
CA LYS A 578 37.04 8.31 -33.05
C LYS A 578 38.31 9.15 -32.86
N ALA A 579 39.18 9.20 -33.86
CA ALA A 579 40.35 10.09 -33.82
C ALA A 579 39.95 11.58 -33.88
N LYS A 580 39.01 11.97 -34.76
CA LYS A 580 38.64 13.38 -34.94
C LYS A 580 37.87 13.98 -33.75
N LYS A 581 37.10 13.18 -33.00
CA LYS A 581 36.50 13.61 -31.72
C LYS A 581 37.49 13.74 -30.55
N ALA A 582 38.75 13.36 -30.71
CA ALA A 582 39.81 13.53 -29.72
C ALA A 582 40.75 14.71 -30.03
N ALA A 583 40.45 15.52 -31.06
CA ALA A 583 41.30 16.60 -31.56
C ALA A 583 40.50 17.87 -31.92
N GLN A 584 39.38 18.12 -31.23
CA GLN A 584 38.57 19.35 -31.35
C GLN A 584 38.22 19.90 -29.97
N ALA A 585 39.24 20.06 -29.13
CA ALA A 585 39.13 20.64 -27.79
C ALA A 585 40.46 21.32 -27.37
N ASP A 586 41.11 22.05 -28.28
CA ASP A 586 42.20 23.00 -27.95
C ASP A 586 42.48 23.97 -29.12
N THR A 587 42.53 25.27 -28.83
CA THR A 587 43.00 26.40 -29.70
C THR A 587 42.19 26.67 -31.00
N THR A 588 42.02 27.88 -31.54
CA THR A 588 42.43 29.29 -31.24
C THR A 588 41.18 30.23 -31.32
N ASN A 589 41.17 31.58 -31.19
CA ASN A 589 42.20 32.64 -31.20
C ASN A 589 41.76 33.97 -30.54
N THR A 590 42.66 34.96 -30.45
CA THR A 590 42.45 36.41 -30.12
C THR A 590 42.09 37.27 -31.37
N THR A 591 41.82 38.60 -31.34
CA THR A 591 42.11 39.70 -30.37
C THR A 591 41.07 40.87 -30.46
N GLU A 592 41.32 42.00 -29.77
CA GLU A 592 40.79 43.38 -30.00
C GLU A 592 39.31 43.64 -29.57
N GLU A 593 38.95 44.61 -28.71
CA GLU A 593 39.08 46.10 -28.70
C GLU A 593 37.94 46.83 -29.47
N SER A 594 37.35 47.97 -29.03
CA SER A 594 37.60 48.90 -27.89
C SER A 594 36.37 49.81 -27.56
N GLU A 595 36.53 50.80 -26.65
CA GLU A 595 35.63 51.92 -26.26
C GLU A 595 34.37 51.58 -25.40
N ALA A 596 34.22 52.01 -24.12
CA ALA A 596 34.11 53.34 -23.46
C ALA A 596 32.64 53.81 -23.28
N SER A 597 32.16 54.40 -22.16
CA SER A 597 32.64 54.65 -20.77
C SER A 597 31.38 54.85 -19.85
N GLY A 598 31.36 55.20 -18.55
CA GLY A 598 32.35 55.67 -17.56
C GLY A 598 31.62 56.14 -16.25
N LEU A 599 32.32 56.85 -15.34
CA LEU A 599 31.88 57.44 -14.03
C LEU A 599 31.57 56.42 -12.89
N ASP A 600 32.27 56.34 -11.73
CA ASP A 600 32.65 57.31 -10.64
C ASP A 600 31.62 57.24 -9.45
N LYS A 601 31.95 57.19 -8.14
CA LYS A 601 33.14 57.62 -7.34
C LYS A 601 33.30 56.90 -5.95
N GLY A 602 34.56 56.72 -5.49
CA GLY A 602 35.01 56.65 -4.06
C GLY A 602 34.65 55.40 -3.21
N GLU A 603 35.34 55.03 -2.11
CA GLU A 603 36.64 55.36 -1.47
C GLU A 603 37.14 54.04 -0.79
N ALA A 604 38.35 53.48 -0.95
CA ALA A 604 39.74 53.96 -0.77
C ALA A 604 40.33 53.77 0.65
N ARG A 605 41.04 52.64 0.91
CA ARG A 605 42.22 52.61 1.82
C ARG A 605 43.19 51.42 1.68
N GLU A 606 44.40 51.73 1.19
CA GLU A 606 45.76 51.27 1.56
C GLU A 606 46.15 49.75 1.59
N ALA A 607 47.14 49.42 0.75
CA ALA A 607 48.08 48.27 0.78
C ALA A 607 49.54 48.86 0.71
N PRO A 608 50.70 48.15 0.61
CA PRO A 608 51.00 46.79 0.09
C PRO A 608 51.86 45.94 1.09
N VAL A 609 52.59 44.84 0.77
CA VAL A 609 53.78 44.65 -0.11
C VAL A 609 53.91 43.17 -0.58
N GLU A 610 54.44 42.95 -1.80
CA GLU A 610 54.67 41.67 -2.52
C GLU A 610 56.03 40.98 -2.16
N MET A 611 56.50 39.80 -2.61
CA MET A 611 56.13 38.58 -3.41
C MET A 611 57.26 37.52 -3.13
N PRO A 612 57.47 36.37 -3.85
CA PRO A 612 56.72 35.61 -4.89
C PRO A 612 56.31 34.19 -4.40
N VAL A 613 55.75 33.24 -5.17
CA VAL A 613 56.40 32.34 -6.18
C VAL A 613 55.36 31.47 -6.92
N GLU A 614 55.55 31.34 -8.24
CA GLU A 614 55.14 30.31 -9.23
C GLU A 614 53.81 29.52 -9.15
N ILE A 615 53.17 29.39 -10.33
CA ILE A 615 52.05 28.48 -10.62
C ILE A 615 52.58 27.26 -11.40
N GLN A 616 52.28 26.03 -10.95
CA GLN A 616 52.28 24.84 -11.82
C GLN A 616 51.06 23.94 -11.56
N ALA A 617 50.45 23.42 -12.62
CA ALA A 617 49.14 22.78 -12.59
C ALA A 617 49.17 21.24 -12.42
N ASN A 618 48.11 20.72 -11.80
CA ASN A 618 47.86 19.31 -11.45
C ASN A 618 48.26 18.26 -12.51
N ASN A 619 48.99 17.21 -12.08
CA ASN A 619 49.08 15.91 -12.78
C ASN A 619 48.60 14.73 -11.90
N LYS A 620 47.42 14.88 -11.26
CA LYS A 620 46.89 13.91 -10.29
C LYS A 620 46.29 12.64 -10.90
N LYS A 621 45.89 12.65 -12.18
CA LYS A 621 45.21 11.51 -12.82
C LYS A 621 46.14 10.32 -13.07
N ALA A 622 47.43 10.56 -13.32
CA ALA A 622 48.44 9.51 -13.52
C ALA A 622 48.82 8.78 -12.22
N GLN A 623 48.91 9.50 -11.10
CA GLN A 623 49.35 8.95 -9.80
C GLN A 623 48.35 7.92 -9.24
N ILE A 624 47.04 8.18 -9.38
CA ILE A 624 45.98 7.29 -8.89
C ILE A 624 45.98 5.96 -9.67
N ALA A 625 46.18 6.01 -10.99
CA ALA A 625 46.29 4.80 -11.83
C ALA A 625 47.51 3.93 -11.42
N ALA A 626 48.66 4.55 -11.15
CA ALA A 626 49.86 3.87 -10.71
C ALA A 626 49.70 3.18 -9.34
N ALA A 627 48.96 3.79 -8.40
CA ALA A 627 48.66 3.19 -7.10
C ALA A 627 47.77 1.93 -7.22
N ILE A 628 46.71 2.01 -8.02
CA ILE A 628 45.76 0.88 -8.23
C ILE A 628 46.46 -0.30 -8.92
N ALA A 629 47.35 -0.05 -9.88
CA ALA A 629 48.16 -1.08 -10.53
C ALA A 629 49.09 -1.81 -9.52
N ARG A 630 49.80 -1.06 -8.67
CA ARG A 630 50.70 -1.63 -7.65
C ARG A 630 49.95 -2.46 -6.60
N ALA A 631 48.75 -2.04 -6.21
CA ALA A 631 47.90 -2.79 -5.27
C ALA A 631 47.43 -4.15 -5.86
N LYS A 632 47.03 -4.18 -7.15
CA LYS A 632 46.65 -5.44 -7.82
C LYS A 632 47.83 -6.38 -8.00
N ALA A 633 49.00 -5.87 -8.42
CA ALA A 633 50.21 -6.67 -8.59
C ALA A 633 50.63 -7.39 -7.28
N LYS A 634 50.57 -6.71 -6.13
CA LYS A 634 50.99 -7.29 -4.84
C LYS A 634 50.03 -8.38 -4.32
N LYS A 635 48.76 -8.41 -4.75
CA LYS A 635 47.81 -9.49 -4.43
C LYS A 635 47.93 -10.72 -5.34
N ALA A 636 48.39 -10.55 -6.58
CA ALA A 636 48.62 -11.68 -7.49
C ALA A 636 49.87 -12.48 -7.10
N ALA A 637 50.94 -11.80 -6.64
CA ALA A 637 52.24 -12.41 -6.35
C ALA A 637 52.32 -13.26 -5.05
N GLN A 638 51.20 -13.49 -4.35
CA GLN A 638 51.14 -14.32 -3.13
C GLN A 638 50.28 -15.59 -3.28
N ALA A 639 49.75 -15.87 -4.48
CA ALA A 639 48.95 -17.07 -4.75
C ALA A 639 49.77 -18.25 -5.35
N GLU A 640 50.99 -18.01 -5.83
CA GLU A 640 51.79 -19.00 -6.56
C GLU A 640 53.22 -19.14 -5.98
N LYS A 641 53.36 -19.88 -4.86
CA LYS A 641 54.56 -20.65 -4.44
C LYS A 641 54.42 -21.19 -3.01
N ALA A 642 53.92 -22.42 -2.85
CA ALA A 642 53.92 -23.13 -1.55
C ALA A 642 53.70 -24.66 -1.64
N GLN A 643 54.48 -25.40 -2.45
CA GLN A 643 54.51 -26.88 -2.34
C GLN A 643 55.79 -27.55 -2.92
N THR A 644 56.89 -27.58 -2.16
CA THR A 644 58.00 -28.57 -2.31
C THR A 644 58.95 -28.60 -1.09
N SER A 645 58.78 -29.64 -0.25
CA SER A 645 59.77 -30.38 0.57
C SER A 645 61.16 -29.80 1.01
N ASN A 646 61.29 -29.62 2.33
CA ASN A 646 62.27 -30.23 3.28
C ASN A 646 63.79 -29.94 3.35
N SER A 647 64.29 -30.11 4.60
CA SER A 647 65.67 -30.44 5.07
C SER A 647 66.68 -29.27 5.19
N VAL A 648 67.63 -29.15 6.16
CA VAL A 648 68.13 -30.00 7.30
C VAL A 648 68.45 -29.11 8.55
N ASN A 649 68.62 -29.73 9.73
CA ASN A 649 69.18 -29.36 11.08
C ASN A 649 70.18 -28.15 11.19
N SER A 650 70.60 -27.65 12.38
CA SER A 650 70.66 -28.24 13.75
C SER A 650 70.82 -27.19 14.90
N GLU A 651 70.73 -27.66 16.16
CA GLU A 651 71.33 -27.10 17.42
C GLU A 651 70.95 -25.68 17.92
N THR A 652 70.71 -25.39 19.21
CA THR A 652 70.44 -26.28 20.39
C THR A 652 69.61 -25.58 21.48
N LEU A 653 68.59 -26.32 21.94
CA LEU A 653 67.94 -26.42 23.26
C LEU A 653 68.30 -25.47 24.44
N GLU A 654 67.24 -25.05 25.16
CA GLU A 654 67.03 -25.44 26.57
C GLU A 654 65.53 -25.78 26.84
N HIS A 655 65.20 -26.42 27.98
CA HIS A 655 63.94 -27.17 28.23
C HIS A 655 63.56 -27.20 29.74
N GLU A 656 62.38 -27.59 30.24
CA GLU A 656 61.15 -28.25 29.71
C GLU A 656 59.87 -27.47 30.17
N THR A 657 58.65 -27.61 29.64
CA THR A 657 57.63 -28.70 29.82
C THR A 657 56.31 -28.22 29.17
N SER A 658 55.34 -29.02 28.70
CA SER A 658 55.27 -30.45 28.34
C SER A 658 54.16 -30.63 27.28
N GLU A 659 54.24 -31.65 26.43
CA GLU A 659 53.36 -31.88 25.26
C GLU A 659 51.90 -32.34 25.64
N SER A 660 50.89 -32.50 24.76
CA SER A 660 50.92 -33.06 23.38
C SER A 660 49.60 -32.98 22.57
N VAL A 661 49.73 -33.06 21.23
CA VAL A 661 48.77 -33.47 20.14
C VAL A 661 47.43 -32.69 19.89
N PRO A 662 46.80 -32.78 18.67
CA PRO A 662 46.10 -31.65 18.05
C PRO A 662 44.57 -31.81 17.83
N ALA A 663 43.88 -30.73 17.40
CA ALA A 663 42.40 -30.64 17.46
C ALA A 663 41.65 -29.95 16.28
N GLU A 664 42.14 -30.04 15.02
CA GLU A 664 41.38 -29.51 13.86
C GLU A 664 40.26 -30.45 13.38
N ASP A 665 40.52 -31.76 13.18
CA ASP A 665 39.45 -32.73 12.85
C ASP A 665 38.44 -32.91 13.99
N ALA A 666 38.88 -32.73 15.23
CA ALA A 666 38.03 -32.72 16.41
C ALA A 666 36.91 -31.66 16.33
N LYS A 667 37.10 -30.57 15.57
CA LYS A 667 36.14 -29.46 15.46
C LYS A 667 34.94 -29.84 14.58
N LYS A 668 35.18 -30.48 13.42
CA LYS A 668 34.11 -31.05 12.58
C LYS A 668 33.42 -32.22 13.29
N ALA A 669 34.17 -33.10 13.93
CA ALA A 669 33.63 -34.22 14.70
C ALA A 669 32.72 -33.75 15.86
N ARG A 670 33.11 -32.73 16.63
CA ARG A 670 32.28 -32.19 17.73
C ARG A 670 31.00 -31.52 17.22
N ILE A 671 31.01 -30.86 16.07
CA ILE A 671 29.80 -30.28 15.47
C ILE A 671 28.85 -31.41 14.99
N ALA A 672 29.37 -32.42 14.30
CA ALA A 672 28.58 -33.59 13.90
C ALA A 672 27.99 -34.34 15.11
N ALA A 673 28.79 -34.54 16.16
CA ALA A 673 28.35 -35.15 17.41
C ALA A 673 27.31 -34.30 18.16
N ALA A 674 27.42 -32.97 18.14
CA ALA A 674 26.42 -32.07 18.73
C ALA A 674 25.07 -32.15 17.98
N VAL A 675 25.10 -32.14 16.64
CA VAL A 675 23.90 -32.33 15.80
C VAL A 675 23.29 -33.73 16.00
N ALA A 676 24.11 -34.77 16.10
CA ALA A 676 23.67 -36.12 16.40
C ALA A 676 23.03 -36.23 17.80
N LYS A 677 23.64 -35.61 18.83
CA LYS A 677 23.13 -35.59 20.21
C LYS A 677 21.83 -34.77 20.33
N ALA A 678 21.69 -33.70 19.55
CA ALA A 678 20.44 -32.95 19.42
C ALA A 678 19.33 -33.77 18.72
N LYS A 679 19.66 -34.48 17.63
CA LYS A 679 18.73 -35.44 16.97
C LYS A 679 18.32 -36.57 17.93
N ALA A 680 19.26 -37.16 18.65
CA ALA A 680 19.00 -38.22 19.62
C ALA A 680 18.12 -37.73 20.79
N LYS A 681 18.37 -36.54 21.34
CA LYS A 681 17.51 -35.95 22.38
C LYS A 681 16.10 -35.64 21.86
N LYS A 682 15.96 -35.21 20.61
CA LYS A 682 14.65 -35.00 19.96
C LYS A 682 13.92 -36.33 19.68
N LEU A 683 14.64 -37.41 19.35
CA LEU A 683 14.10 -38.75 19.17
C LEU A 683 13.66 -39.39 20.50
N ALA A 684 14.46 -39.23 21.57
CA ALA A 684 14.10 -39.69 22.91
C ALA A 684 12.78 -39.06 23.41
N LEU A 685 12.65 -37.74 23.26
CA LEU A 685 11.42 -36.99 23.57
C LEU A 685 10.20 -37.44 22.74
N THR A 686 10.39 -38.02 21.54
CA THR A 686 9.28 -38.62 20.78
C THR A 686 8.94 -40.05 21.23
N THR A 687 9.90 -40.84 21.71
CA THR A 687 9.61 -42.18 22.27
C THR A 687 8.89 -42.13 23.61
N GLU A 688 9.23 -41.17 24.50
CA GLU A 688 8.53 -40.98 25.78
C GLU A 688 7.05 -40.63 25.56
N VAL A 689 6.75 -39.81 24.54
CA VAL A 689 5.37 -39.45 24.14
C VAL A 689 4.60 -40.60 23.48
N GLN A 690 5.28 -41.65 23.00
CA GLN A 690 4.63 -42.87 22.50
C GLN A 690 4.47 -43.96 23.58
N ALA A 691 5.35 -44.02 24.59
CA ALA A 691 5.20 -44.92 25.73
C ALA A 691 3.95 -44.56 26.56
N ALA A 692 3.66 -43.26 26.73
CA ALA A 692 2.48 -42.75 27.44
C ALA A 692 1.12 -42.99 26.75
N LYS A 693 1.05 -43.90 25.77
CA LYS A 693 -0.15 -44.13 24.93
C LYS A 693 -0.71 -45.55 24.97
N THR A 694 -0.16 -46.43 25.81
CA THR A 694 -0.52 -47.86 25.86
C THR A 694 -0.96 -48.33 27.26
N GLN A 695 -1.31 -47.41 28.17
CA GLN A 695 -1.83 -47.73 29.51
C GLN A 695 -3.05 -46.86 29.90
N THR A 696 -4.15 -47.01 29.15
CA THR A 696 -5.51 -46.63 29.59
C THR A 696 -6.54 -47.62 29.05
N ILE A 697 -6.55 -48.84 29.59
CA ILE A 697 -7.71 -49.73 29.56
C ILE A 697 -7.91 -50.29 30.98
N ASP A 698 -8.45 -49.46 31.87
CA ASP A 698 -9.45 -49.88 32.86
C ASP A 698 -10.12 -48.63 33.51
N ALA A 699 -11.04 -48.86 34.45
CA ALA A 699 -11.63 -47.91 35.39
C ALA A 699 -12.53 -46.81 34.79
N GLN A 700 -13.70 -47.22 34.32
CA GLN A 700 -14.91 -46.44 34.60
C GLN A 700 -15.29 -46.63 36.08
N SER A 701 -15.62 -45.56 36.82
CA SER A 701 -16.76 -45.49 37.77
C SER A 701 -16.67 -44.31 38.77
N ILE A 702 -17.84 -43.99 39.36
CA ILE A 702 -18.10 -43.13 40.53
C ILE A 702 -17.92 -41.61 40.36
N GLU A 703 -19.05 -40.90 40.50
CA GLU A 703 -19.18 -39.46 40.73
C GLU A 703 -19.37 -39.18 42.24
N ALA A 704 -18.90 -38.05 42.79
CA ALA A 704 -19.62 -37.27 43.83
C ALA A 704 -18.93 -35.95 44.27
N LYS A 705 -19.71 -34.87 44.24
CA LYS A 705 -19.81 -33.68 45.13
C LYS A 705 -18.74 -33.37 46.22
N ALA A 706 -18.35 -32.07 46.24
CA ALA A 706 -18.29 -31.16 47.42
C ALA A 706 -17.23 -31.43 48.54
N SER A 707 -16.84 -30.51 49.43
CA SER A 707 -16.99 -29.03 49.62
C SER A 707 -15.88 -28.53 50.60
N GLU A 708 -15.84 -27.23 50.91
CA GLU A 708 -15.08 -26.50 51.96
C GLU A 708 -14.91 -27.24 53.33
N THR A 709 -13.97 -26.95 54.25
CA THR A 709 -12.94 -25.88 54.49
C THR A 709 -11.86 -26.44 55.47
N ILE A 710 -10.71 -25.82 55.75
CA ILE A 710 -10.40 -24.84 56.84
C ILE A 710 -8.87 -24.51 56.80
N ASP A 711 -8.44 -23.41 57.43
CA ASP A 711 -7.08 -22.82 57.50
C ASP A 711 -5.94 -23.62 58.19
N SER A 712 -4.71 -23.11 57.97
CA SER A 712 -3.60 -22.87 58.94
C SER A 712 -2.20 -23.50 58.67
N GLU A 713 -1.25 -22.57 58.45
CA GLU A 713 0.19 -22.51 58.78
C GLU A 713 1.27 -23.54 58.30
N ILE A 714 2.15 -23.01 57.44
CA ILE A 714 3.64 -23.08 57.46
C ILE A 714 4.34 -24.46 57.32
N SER A 715 4.89 -24.72 56.12
CA SER A 715 6.34 -25.03 55.93
C SER A 715 6.77 -25.08 54.45
N GLU A 716 7.89 -24.41 54.13
CA GLU A 716 8.77 -24.53 52.94
C GLU A 716 8.21 -24.42 51.49
N PRO A 717 8.91 -23.72 50.56
CA PRO A 717 8.48 -23.56 49.17
C PRO A 717 8.96 -24.68 48.22
N LEU A 718 8.02 -25.34 47.53
CA LEU A 718 8.31 -26.27 46.44
C LEU A 718 8.85 -25.56 45.16
N PRO A 719 9.57 -26.26 44.26
CA PRO A 719 10.24 -25.63 43.12
C PRO A 719 9.30 -24.96 42.10
N ALA A 720 9.76 -23.84 41.52
CA ALA A 720 8.99 -23.02 40.56
C ALA A 720 8.61 -23.74 39.24
N GLU A 721 9.15 -24.93 38.99
CA GLU A 721 8.77 -25.82 37.88
C GLU A 721 7.31 -26.31 37.98
N ASP A 722 6.85 -26.71 39.16
CA ASP A 722 5.61 -27.48 39.27
C ASP A 722 4.37 -26.59 39.41
N ALA A 723 4.52 -25.41 40.03
CA ALA A 723 3.52 -24.33 39.95
C ALA A 723 3.25 -23.90 38.49
N LYS A 724 4.28 -23.97 37.61
CA LYS A 724 4.14 -23.68 36.18
C LYS A 724 3.39 -24.80 35.45
N LYS A 725 3.68 -26.07 35.74
CA LYS A 725 2.94 -27.23 35.21
C LYS A 725 1.48 -27.21 35.63
N ALA A 726 1.18 -26.91 36.89
CA ALA A 726 -0.19 -26.79 37.40
C ALA A 726 -0.99 -25.69 36.66
N ARG A 727 -0.40 -24.49 36.47
CA ARG A 727 -1.05 -23.41 35.71
C ARG A 727 -1.29 -23.76 34.24
N ILE A 728 -0.37 -24.51 33.61
CA ILE A 728 -0.54 -25.01 32.23
C ILE A 728 -1.65 -26.07 32.17
N ALA A 729 -1.71 -27.01 33.12
CA ALA A 729 -2.77 -28.02 33.18
C ALA A 729 -4.17 -27.37 33.34
N ALA A 730 -4.29 -26.38 34.24
CA ALA A 730 -5.52 -25.62 34.43
C ALA A 730 -5.94 -24.84 33.16
N ALA A 731 -4.98 -24.23 32.44
CA ALA A 731 -5.24 -23.54 31.18
C ALA A 731 -5.72 -24.50 30.08
N VAL A 732 -5.10 -25.68 29.96
CA VAL A 732 -5.50 -26.73 28.99
C VAL A 732 -6.88 -27.32 29.32
N ALA A 733 -7.19 -27.51 30.60
CA ALA A 733 -8.53 -27.92 31.04
C ALA A 733 -9.60 -26.86 30.68
N LYS A 734 -9.33 -25.58 30.98
CA LYS A 734 -10.24 -24.46 30.65
C LYS A 734 -10.43 -24.29 29.14
N ALA A 735 -9.38 -24.53 28.34
CA ALA A 735 -9.45 -24.54 26.87
C ALA A 735 -10.28 -25.73 26.33
N LYS A 736 -10.12 -26.93 26.90
CA LYS A 736 -10.96 -28.10 26.55
C LYS A 736 -12.44 -27.85 26.90
N ALA A 737 -12.73 -27.34 28.09
CA ALA A 737 -14.11 -27.03 28.50
C ALA A 737 -14.77 -26.01 27.57
N LYS A 738 -14.09 -24.90 27.25
CA LYS A 738 -14.60 -23.90 26.30
C LYS A 738 -14.79 -24.47 24.89
N LYS A 739 -13.94 -25.42 24.45
CA LYS A 739 -14.11 -26.09 23.16
C LYS A 739 -15.27 -27.09 23.13
N LEU A 740 -15.56 -27.79 24.23
CA LEU A 740 -16.75 -28.65 24.29
C LEU A 740 -18.05 -27.84 24.27
N ALA A 741 -18.14 -26.74 25.04
CA ALA A 741 -19.32 -25.87 25.04
C ALA A 741 -19.65 -25.35 23.63
N LEU A 742 -18.64 -24.87 22.90
CA LEU A 742 -18.76 -24.41 21.51
C LEU A 742 -19.15 -25.52 20.50
N THR A 743 -19.11 -26.80 20.89
CA THR A 743 -19.59 -27.92 20.05
C THR A 743 -21.00 -28.41 20.41
N THR A 744 -21.60 -27.90 21.49
CA THR A 744 -23.00 -28.21 21.86
C THR A 744 -24.00 -27.24 21.24
N ASP A 745 -23.73 -25.93 21.22
CA ASP A 745 -24.68 -24.91 20.71
C ASP A 745 -25.01 -25.07 19.21
N VAL A 746 -24.08 -25.64 18.43
CA VAL A 746 -24.27 -25.87 16.99
C VAL A 746 -25.33 -26.96 16.71
N LYS A 747 -25.54 -27.91 17.64
CA LYS A 747 -26.47 -29.03 17.43
C LYS A 747 -27.92 -28.78 17.84
N THR A 748 -28.19 -27.68 18.54
CA THR A 748 -29.56 -27.28 18.93
C THR A 748 -30.26 -26.43 17.86
N VAL A 749 -29.51 -25.75 16.98
CA VAL A 749 -30.10 -24.88 15.94
C VAL A 749 -30.64 -25.67 14.74
N GLU A 750 -29.96 -26.75 14.33
CA GLU A 750 -30.37 -27.59 13.19
C GLU A 750 -31.62 -28.46 13.48
N ALA A 751 -32.10 -28.50 14.73
CA ALA A 751 -33.22 -29.34 15.16
C ALA A 751 -34.60 -28.63 15.18
N GLN A 752 -34.66 -27.30 15.01
CA GLN A 752 -35.92 -26.53 15.13
C GLN A 752 -36.47 -25.99 13.80
N ALA A 753 -35.88 -26.36 12.66
CA ALA A 753 -36.28 -25.88 11.33
C ALA A 753 -37.20 -26.85 10.54
N ALA A 754 -37.71 -27.92 11.18
CA ALA A 754 -38.32 -29.06 10.49
C ALA A 754 -39.82 -29.30 10.76
N GLU A 755 -40.46 -28.61 11.73
CA GLU A 755 -41.86 -28.87 12.13
C GLU A 755 -42.73 -27.59 12.17
N THR A 756 -42.96 -26.94 11.02
CA THR A 756 -44.05 -25.93 10.90
C THR A 756 -44.63 -25.82 9.48
N GLN A 757 -45.07 -26.93 8.88
CA GLN A 757 -45.92 -26.92 7.68
C GLN A 757 -46.99 -28.02 7.68
N THR A 758 -48.09 -27.81 8.39
CA THR A 758 -49.45 -28.26 8.02
C THR A 758 -50.48 -27.75 9.04
N ILE A 759 -51.76 -27.65 8.62
CA ILE A 759 -52.91 -27.17 9.41
C ILE A 759 -52.82 -25.66 9.76
N GLY A 760 -53.82 -24.82 9.47
CA GLY A 760 -55.05 -25.05 8.72
C GLY A 760 -55.85 -23.74 8.62
N ALA A 761 -56.56 -23.52 7.52
CA ALA A 761 -57.35 -22.30 7.32
C ALA A 761 -58.80 -22.50 7.74
N GLN A 762 -59.37 -21.58 8.55
CA GLN A 762 -60.80 -21.27 8.56
C GLN A 762 -61.17 -20.08 9.47
N SER A 763 -61.80 -19.05 8.89
CA SER A 763 -62.98 -18.34 9.45
C SER A 763 -62.78 -17.42 10.68
N VAL A 764 -63.62 -16.41 10.99
CA VAL A 764 -64.68 -15.68 10.24
C VAL A 764 -65.04 -14.38 10.99
N GLU A 765 -65.45 -13.32 10.27
CA GLU A 765 -66.23 -12.14 10.77
C GLU A 765 -65.60 -11.23 11.87
N ALA A 766 -66.05 -9.98 12.11
CA ALA A 766 -66.95 -9.06 11.38
C ALA A 766 -66.79 -7.60 11.88
N LYS A 767 -67.03 -6.61 10.99
CA LYS A 767 -67.71 -5.29 11.21
C LYS A 767 -67.16 -4.35 12.34
N ALA A 768 -67.42 -3.03 12.39
CA ALA A 768 -68.37 -2.18 11.66
C ALA A 768 -67.86 -0.71 11.51
N SER A 769 -68.58 0.06 10.67
CA SER A 769 -69.02 1.47 10.88
C SER A 769 -67.98 2.56 11.28
N GLU A 770 -67.64 3.52 10.42
CA GLU A 770 -68.37 4.78 10.07
C GLU A 770 -67.91 6.00 10.91
N ALA A 771 -68.03 7.26 10.47
CA ALA A 771 -68.09 7.86 9.12
C ALA A 771 -68.06 9.40 9.22
N GLN A 772 -67.54 10.07 8.16
CA GLN A 772 -67.98 11.38 7.63
C GLN A 772 -67.92 12.62 8.57
N ALA A 773 -67.96 13.88 8.11
CA ALA A 773 -67.57 14.55 6.85
C ALA A 773 -67.26 16.04 7.20
N ILE A 774 -66.78 16.91 6.30
CA ILE A 774 -67.59 17.74 5.37
C ILE A 774 -66.65 18.54 4.43
N LYS A 775 -67.19 18.96 3.27
CA LYS A 775 -66.56 19.69 2.12
C LYS A 775 -66.95 21.21 2.13
N PRO A 776 -66.76 22.00 1.06
CA PRO A 776 -65.55 22.37 0.26
C PRO A 776 -65.45 23.90 0.02
N ILE A 777 -64.57 24.36 -0.89
CA ILE A 777 -64.79 25.32 -2.01
C ILE A 777 -63.43 25.46 -2.75
N ASP A 778 -63.27 25.05 -4.02
CA ASP A 778 -63.52 25.78 -5.29
C ASP A 778 -62.60 27.03 -5.50
N SER A 779 -62.02 27.34 -6.67
CA SER A 779 -62.33 26.85 -8.03
C SER A 779 -61.22 27.06 -9.10
N LYS A 780 -61.19 26.19 -10.14
CA LYS A 780 -60.81 26.43 -11.57
C LYS A 780 -59.35 26.85 -11.94
N ALA A 781 -58.85 26.65 -13.17
CA ALA A 781 -59.13 25.75 -14.32
C ALA A 781 -58.08 25.95 -15.45
N VAL A 782 -58.23 25.25 -16.59
CA VAL A 782 -57.40 25.23 -17.84
C VAL A 782 -56.21 24.27 -17.74
N ASP A 783 -56.25 23.04 -18.27
CA ASP A 783 -56.46 22.51 -19.64
C ASP A 783 -55.26 22.67 -20.60
N SER A 784 -54.58 21.54 -20.85
CA SER A 784 -54.22 21.11 -22.21
C SER A 784 -54.01 19.60 -22.27
N ASP A 785 -54.81 18.93 -23.09
CA ASP A 785 -54.90 17.48 -23.26
C ASP A 785 -53.64 16.84 -23.85
N THR A 786 -53.29 15.63 -23.40
CA THR A 786 -53.09 14.48 -24.32
C THR A 786 -52.92 13.17 -23.54
N SER A 787 -53.87 12.25 -23.70
CA SER A 787 -53.76 10.87 -23.22
C SER A 787 -53.04 9.96 -24.21
N GLU A 788 -52.17 9.08 -23.72
CA GLU A 788 -52.21 7.68 -24.17
C GLU A 788 -51.71 6.75 -23.06
N THR A 789 -52.39 5.62 -22.88
CA THR A 789 -52.14 4.65 -21.81
C THR A 789 -51.57 3.36 -22.39
N ASP A 790 -50.47 2.85 -21.84
CA ASP A 790 -50.16 1.42 -21.96
C ASP A 790 -49.47 0.89 -20.71
N PHE A 791 -50.15 0.00 -19.98
CA PHE A 791 -49.62 -0.69 -18.80
C PHE A 791 -48.98 -2.00 -19.26
N SER A 792 -47.65 -2.07 -19.28
CA SER A 792 -46.93 -3.32 -19.54
C SER A 792 -46.53 -4.00 -18.23
N GLU A 793 -47.01 -5.24 -18.04
CA GLU A 793 -46.65 -6.09 -16.91
C GLU A 793 -45.16 -6.51 -16.93
N PRO A 794 -44.55 -6.80 -15.76
CA PRO A 794 -43.15 -7.20 -15.70
C PRO A 794 -42.89 -8.53 -16.41
N LEU A 795 -42.07 -8.47 -17.46
CA LEU A 795 -41.63 -9.61 -18.28
C LEU A 795 -41.09 -10.78 -17.44
N SER A 796 -41.43 -12.01 -17.85
CA SER A 796 -40.98 -13.22 -17.17
C SER A 796 -39.44 -13.35 -17.16
N ALA A 797 -38.91 -14.03 -16.14
CA ALA A 797 -37.48 -14.30 -16.02
C ALA A 797 -36.91 -15.11 -17.21
N GLU A 798 -37.74 -15.87 -17.92
CA GLU A 798 -37.34 -16.56 -19.16
C GLU A 798 -37.20 -15.61 -20.34
N ASP A 799 -38.07 -14.61 -20.45
CA ASP A 799 -38.07 -13.69 -21.61
C ASP A 799 -36.97 -12.65 -21.49
N ALA A 800 -36.69 -12.18 -20.27
CA ALA A 800 -35.47 -11.43 -19.96
C ALA A 800 -34.19 -12.23 -20.30
N LYS A 801 -34.20 -13.56 -20.12
CA LYS A 801 -33.09 -14.46 -20.49
C LYS A 801 -32.99 -14.66 -22.01
N LYS A 802 -34.10 -14.83 -22.72
CA LYS A 802 -34.16 -14.88 -24.20
C LYS A 802 -33.64 -13.58 -24.81
N ALA A 803 -34.06 -12.42 -24.30
CA ALA A 803 -33.61 -11.09 -24.74
C ALA A 803 -32.09 -10.91 -24.55
N ARG A 804 -31.54 -11.30 -23.40
CA ARG A 804 -30.08 -11.27 -23.15
C ARG A 804 -29.30 -12.19 -24.12
N ILE A 805 -29.83 -13.37 -24.44
CA ILE A 805 -29.23 -14.27 -25.44
C ILE A 805 -29.27 -13.67 -26.85
N ALA A 806 -30.41 -13.08 -27.25
CA ALA A 806 -30.56 -12.41 -28.54
C ALA A 806 -29.57 -11.23 -28.70
N ALA A 807 -29.43 -10.39 -27.67
CA ALA A 807 -28.47 -9.29 -27.64
C ALA A 807 -27.01 -9.78 -27.73
N ALA A 808 -26.66 -10.88 -27.06
CA ALA A 808 -25.34 -11.49 -27.15
C ALA A 808 -25.05 -12.04 -28.57
N VAL A 809 -26.02 -12.69 -29.21
CA VAL A 809 -25.90 -13.19 -30.59
C VAL A 809 -25.79 -12.04 -31.60
N ALA A 810 -26.53 -10.95 -31.40
CA ALA A 810 -26.42 -9.74 -32.23
C ALA A 810 -25.01 -9.11 -32.12
N LYS A 811 -24.50 -8.94 -30.89
CA LYS A 811 -23.16 -8.38 -30.64
C LYS A 811 -22.04 -9.28 -31.19
N ALA A 812 -22.21 -10.61 -31.14
CA ALA A 812 -21.31 -11.57 -31.77
C ALA A 812 -21.33 -11.50 -33.31
N LYS A 813 -22.51 -11.35 -33.93
CA LYS A 813 -22.64 -11.13 -35.39
C LYS A 813 -21.97 -9.82 -35.82
N ALA A 814 -22.22 -8.73 -35.11
CA ALA A 814 -21.61 -7.42 -35.40
C ALA A 814 -20.07 -7.48 -35.36
N LYS A 815 -19.49 -8.05 -34.30
CA LYS A 815 -18.03 -8.21 -34.19
C LYS A 815 -17.45 -9.07 -35.32
N LYS A 816 -18.13 -10.16 -35.70
CA LYS A 816 -17.71 -11.02 -36.81
C LYS A 816 -17.89 -10.36 -38.19
N MET A 817 -18.73 -9.33 -38.30
CA MET A 817 -18.90 -8.53 -39.51
C MET A 817 -17.82 -7.44 -39.62
N GLN A 818 -17.44 -6.79 -38.51
CA GLN A 818 -16.29 -5.89 -38.46
C GLN A 818 -14.97 -6.61 -38.81
N GLN A 819 -14.72 -7.81 -38.24
CA GLN A 819 -13.54 -8.59 -38.61
C GLN A 819 -13.50 -8.93 -40.11
N LYS A 820 -14.66 -9.22 -40.73
CA LYS A 820 -14.76 -9.47 -42.18
C LYS A 820 -14.63 -8.22 -43.07
N LEU A 821 -14.68 -7.02 -42.51
CA LEU A 821 -14.32 -5.77 -43.19
C LEU A 821 -12.81 -5.53 -43.07
N GLN A 822 -12.24 -5.74 -41.89
CA GLN A 822 -10.79 -5.65 -41.63
C GLN A 822 -9.96 -6.78 -42.28
N GLU A 823 -10.60 -7.84 -42.81
CA GLU A 823 -9.99 -8.88 -43.66
C GLU A 823 -10.16 -8.58 -45.18
N LYS A 824 -10.62 -7.37 -45.54
CA LYS A 824 -10.92 -6.95 -46.91
C LYS A 824 -10.31 -5.60 -47.33
N GLU A 825 -9.65 -4.93 -46.40
CA GLU A 825 -8.75 -3.79 -46.60
C GLU A 825 -7.29 -4.31 -46.57
#